data_AF-A0A812TBA2-F1
#
_entry.id   AF-A0A812TBA2-F1
#
_cell.length_a   1.000
_cell.length_b   1.000
_cell.length_c   1.000
_cell.angle_alpha   90.00
_cell.angle_beta   90.00
_cell.angle_gamma   90.00
#
_symmetry.space_group_name_H-M   'P 1'
#
loop_
_entity.id
_entity.type
_entity.pdbx_description
1 polymer ?
#
loop_
_entity_poly.entity_id
_entity_poly.type
_entity_poly.pdbx_seq_one_letter_code
_entity_poly.pdbx_strand_id
1 'polypeptide(L)'
;VTAVAPQALQRSVEVSLGAVAKVRVPSAVLAQAQDADRQAEGAEGTTASGIVLLAFMVVKDETAVKFMDAKNEGELRSEVAAQTLSISLRRDDGSVVPVHRLPEPIEFVLRTNDENASCAFWDEEQSAWSAKGLRTVSRDTPGQLTCRTVHLSIFSAVLNTVWQNVASAVLCSSAWDMLTPGGFERLLESHWMTSPPALAAFVFTFLFFTVLLIAVCVDRRTRRAIPWEMVEPVLFRTSGEDPEDGSEAEEVQESTPRRNCCLRQLAELKDWCFWCAGICFGVENILQIITEVLPNAPEAVVNRCIKTLHAHRSGIAKDSLAILLQPGEKFDADDREDSVPRQVSRSQNRQSIFARLANVAVPELNNFTAAIRDLNAQWNVHIHGASAVKAILVRSWCVRVFVLFPAFHPWIALLRLSILTSYKVRVSLIYLKICTAAFANALFFTSSALPSGSDPACAPKEFLARLTRNLTVGLISACLGDCAVFTLFLLQIRKPIVKHEWTERSMARQISVWRCRTFFFWTIWLLYSSMCLLFVMTFLANVRLEDANSWLQSTGVSLLQDLAILPFTTALAMGTMASLALCSQRVKNKIECRWLEGKNEPLQEFLQEPMPEPDEVSVKVHSAGPKKSVNQAEEATPGQLHAVLPGVPDSEVGLRLLGS
;
A
#
# COMPACT_ATOMS: atom_id res chain seq x y z
N VAL A 1 0.72 54.94 3.83
CA VAL A 1 0.26 55.58 2.58
C VAL A 1 1.30 56.61 2.20
N THR A 2 1.87 56.52 1.01
CA THR A 2 2.87 57.50 0.54
C THR A 2 2.19 58.35 -0.52
N ALA A 3 1.93 59.63 -0.23
CA ALA A 3 1.41 60.56 -1.22
C ALA A 3 2.55 60.93 -2.19
N VAL A 4 2.38 60.65 -3.47
CA VAL A 4 3.39 60.97 -4.50
C VAL A 4 2.94 62.26 -5.19
N ALA A 5 3.71 63.33 -5.01
CA ALA A 5 3.44 64.59 -5.69
C ALA A 5 3.66 64.46 -7.21
N PRO A 6 2.88 65.17 -8.07
CA PRO A 6 2.97 65.06 -9.53
C PRO A 6 4.38 65.32 -10.12
N GLN A 7 5.22 66.07 -9.42
CA GLN A 7 6.58 66.39 -9.86
C GLN A 7 7.57 65.22 -9.69
N ALA A 8 7.20 64.15 -8.96
CA ALA A 8 8.04 62.98 -8.73
C ALA A 8 7.95 61.91 -9.85
N LEU A 9 7.13 62.13 -10.88
CA LEU A 9 6.83 61.14 -11.94
C LEU A 9 8.00 60.76 -12.86
N GLN A 10 9.18 61.37 -12.76
CA GLN A 10 10.31 61.03 -13.63
C GLN A 10 11.21 59.89 -13.10
N ARG A 11 11.02 59.42 -11.86
CA ARG A 11 11.88 58.38 -11.26
C ARG A 11 11.06 57.22 -10.71
N SER A 12 11.64 56.02 -10.73
CA SER A 12 11.04 54.87 -10.05
C SER A 12 10.99 55.13 -8.54
N VAL A 13 9.84 54.87 -7.92
CA VAL A 13 9.65 55.04 -6.49
C VAL A 13 10.00 53.74 -5.78
N GLU A 14 10.88 53.81 -4.80
CA GLU A 14 11.26 52.67 -3.95
C GLU A 14 10.70 52.88 -2.55
N VAL A 15 9.90 51.93 -2.07
CA VAL A 15 9.28 51.97 -0.75
C VAL A 15 9.72 50.74 0.03
N SER A 16 10.31 50.97 1.20
CA SER A 16 10.67 49.90 2.14
C SER A 16 9.60 49.83 3.24
N LEU A 17 8.90 48.69 3.30
CA LEU A 17 7.84 48.41 4.28
C LEU A 17 8.46 47.67 5.47
N GLY A 18 9.38 48.37 6.15
CA GLY A 18 10.17 47.83 7.25
C GLY A 18 11.01 46.62 6.85
N ALA A 19 11.03 45.62 7.74
CA ALA A 19 11.72 44.35 7.53
C ALA A 19 10.94 43.37 6.65
N VAL A 20 9.77 43.73 6.11
CA VAL A 20 8.86 42.76 5.51
C VAL A 20 9.05 42.70 3.99
N ALA A 21 8.95 43.86 3.35
CA ALA A 21 8.96 43.94 1.90
C ALA A 21 9.63 45.21 1.39
N LYS A 22 10.18 45.10 0.18
CA LYS A 22 10.76 46.22 -0.56
C LYS A 22 10.05 46.29 -1.90
N VAL A 23 9.46 47.43 -2.25
CA VAL A 23 8.68 47.58 -3.49
C VAL A 23 9.28 48.69 -4.35
N ARG A 24 9.52 48.39 -5.62
CA ARG A 24 9.98 49.31 -6.64
C ARG A 24 8.89 49.48 -7.70
N VAL A 25 8.32 50.68 -7.77
CA VAL A 25 7.26 51.03 -8.71
C VAL A 25 7.84 51.88 -9.84
N PRO A 26 7.77 51.40 -11.10
CA PRO A 26 8.20 52.19 -12.25
C PRO A 26 7.33 53.44 -12.44
N SER A 27 7.91 54.52 -12.97
CA SER A 27 7.19 55.78 -13.23
C SER A 27 6.04 55.61 -14.23
N ALA A 28 6.17 54.68 -15.19
CA ALA A 28 5.13 54.37 -16.17
C ALA A 28 3.83 53.91 -15.52
N VAL A 29 3.91 53.20 -14.38
CA VAL A 29 2.73 52.75 -13.62
C VAL A 29 1.99 53.94 -12.99
N LEU A 30 2.73 54.92 -12.48
CA LEU A 30 2.14 56.13 -11.89
C LEU A 30 1.49 57.01 -12.96
N ALA A 31 2.09 57.11 -14.15
CA ALA A 31 1.50 57.83 -15.28
C ALA A 31 0.20 57.16 -15.75
N GLN A 32 0.20 55.83 -15.91
CA GLN A 32 -0.99 55.07 -16.30
C GLN A 32 -2.12 55.22 -15.26
N ALA A 33 -1.80 55.27 -13.97
CA ALA A 33 -2.77 55.47 -12.90
C ALA A 33 -3.47 56.83 -13.01
N GLN A 34 -2.73 57.90 -13.32
CA GLN A 34 -3.29 59.24 -13.51
C GLN A 34 -4.17 59.32 -14.76
N ASP A 35 -3.78 58.65 -15.83
CA ASP A 35 -4.58 58.64 -17.06
C ASP A 35 -5.86 57.80 -16.89
N ALA A 36 -5.79 56.67 -16.17
CA ALA A 36 -6.97 55.88 -15.83
C ALA A 36 -7.96 56.65 -14.95
N ASP A 37 -7.45 57.47 -14.04
CA ASP A 37 -8.28 58.34 -13.18
C ASP A 37 -9.00 59.42 -14.00
N ARG A 38 -8.27 60.12 -14.88
CA ARG A 38 -8.84 61.11 -15.82
C ARG A 38 -9.91 60.52 -16.74
N GLN A 39 -9.71 59.28 -17.19
CA GLN A 39 -10.69 58.60 -18.04
C GLN A 39 -11.97 58.24 -17.27
N ALA A 40 -11.86 57.92 -15.98
CA ALA A 40 -13.02 57.65 -15.13
C ALA A 40 -13.84 58.93 -14.83
N GLU A 41 -13.19 60.08 -14.72
CA GLU A 41 -13.84 61.39 -14.48
C GLU A 41 -14.46 62.02 -15.74
N GLY A 42 -14.08 61.56 -16.93
CA GLY A 42 -14.44 62.11 -18.24
C GLY A 42 -15.93 62.10 -18.63
N ALA A 43 -16.83 61.76 -17.71
CA ALA A 43 -18.28 61.82 -17.92
C ALA A 43 -18.96 63.05 -17.28
N GLU A 44 -18.35 63.71 -16.29
CA GLU A 44 -19.00 64.79 -15.52
C GLU A 44 -18.09 66.01 -15.27
N GLY A 45 -17.60 66.65 -16.33
CA GLY A 45 -17.33 68.10 -16.45
C GLY A 45 -16.59 68.88 -15.35
N THR A 46 -16.02 68.26 -14.32
CA THR A 46 -15.42 68.93 -13.16
C THR A 46 -13.90 68.75 -13.19
N THR A 47 -13.19 69.87 -13.19
CA THR A 47 -11.74 69.99 -13.42
C THR A 47 -10.89 69.75 -12.17
N ALA A 48 -11.37 68.95 -11.21
CA ALA A 48 -10.61 68.65 -10.01
C ALA A 48 -9.50 67.64 -10.36
N SER A 49 -8.23 68.01 -10.21
CA SER A 49 -7.14 67.05 -10.33
C SER A 49 -7.14 66.13 -9.11
N GLY A 50 -7.78 64.96 -9.21
CA GLY A 50 -7.76 63.94 -8.18
C GLY A 50 -6.33 63.52 -7.82
N ILE A 51 -6.05 63.40 -6.51
CA ILE A 51 -4.78 62.85 -6.03
C ILE A 51 -4.91 61.33 -6.03
N VAL A 52 -4.16 60.65 -6.90
CA VAL A 52 -4.05 59.19 -6.86
C VAL A 52 -3.02 58.78 -5.81
N LEU A 53 -3.47 58.00 -4.82
CA LEU A 53 -2.69 57.47 -3.71
C LEU A 53 -2.25 56.04 -4.01
N LEU A 54 -0.93 55.80 -3.95
CA LEU A 54 -0.37 54.46 -3.97
C LEU A 54 -0.34 53.89 -2.55
N ALA A 55 -1.15 52.87 -2.31
CA ALA A 55 -1.31 52.23 -1.02
C ALA A 55 -0.64 50.86 -1.01
N PHE A 56 0.30 50.71 -0.08
CA PHE A 56 0.90 49.43 0.29
C PHE A 56 0.41 49.03 1.67
N MET A 57 -0.11 47.81 1.79
CA MET A 57 -0.55 47.27 3.07
C MET A 57 0.09 45.91 3.29
N VAL A 58 0.80 45.77 4.42
CA VAL A 58 1.23 44.45 4.90
C VAL A 58 0.09 43.89 5.74
N VAL A 59 -0.46 42.76 5.30
CA VAL A 59 -1.54 42.07 5.98
C VAL A 59 -0.94 41.26 7.12
N LYS A 60 -1.44 41.45 8.35
CA LYS A 60 -1.02 40.66 9.51
C LYS A 60 -1.43 39.19 9.35
N ASP A 61 -0.65 38.29 9.93
CA ASP A 61 -0.85 36.83 9.83
C ASP A 61 -2.27 36.39 10.21
N GLU A 62 -2.89 36.99 11.24
CA GLU A 62 -4.28 36.71 11.63
C GLU A 62 -5.30 36.98 10.52
N THR A 63 -5.05 38.03 9.72
CA THR A 63 -5.91 38.37 8.58
C THR A 63 -5.50 37.58 7.34
N ALA A 64 -4.24 37.17 7.24
CA ALA A 64 -3.75 36.29 6.17
C ALA A 64 -4.51 34.95 6.14
N VAL A 65 -5.00 34.46 7.28
CA VAL A 65 -5.85 33.26 7.38
C VAL A 65 -7.14 33.38 6.56
N LYS A 66 -7.64 34.60 6.30
CA LYS A 66 -8.83 34.81 5.44
C LYS A 66 -8.55 34.58 3.95
N PHE A 67 -7.27 34.59 3.56
CA PHE A 67 -6.81 34.27 2.21
C PHE A 67 -6.32 32.82 2.11
N MET A 68 -6.83 31.94 2.98
CA MET A 68 -6.69 30.50 2.74
C MET A 68 -7.68 30.10 1.65
N ASP A 69 -7.21 29.35 0.66
CA ASP A 69 -8.02 28.85 -0.47
C ASP A 69 -9.35 28.28 0.08
N ALA A 70 -10.44 28.99 -0.22
CA ALA A 70 -11.78 28.66 0.29
C ALA A 70 -12.42 27.50 -0.48
N LYS A 71 -11.73 27.00 -1.50
CA LYS A 71 -12.25 25.98 -2.41
C LYS A 71 -12.24 24.61 -1.73
N ASN A 72 -13.45 24.10 -1.51
CA ASN A 72 -13.88 22.74 -1.21
C ASN A 72 -13.00 21.91 -0.26
N GLU A 73 -13.61 21.41 0.83
CA GLU A 73 -13.05 20.35 1.67
C GLU A 73 -12.58 19.17 0.79
N GLY A 74 -11.29 19.13 0.47
CA GLY A 74 -10.68 18.15 -0.42
C GLY A 74 -9.62 18.68 -1.39
N GLU A 75 -9.65 19.98 -1.73
CA GLU A 75 -8.60 20.61 -2.55
C GLU A 75 -7.50 21.15 -1.62
N LEU A 76 -6.23 20.78 -1.88
CA LEU A 76 -5.12 21.04 -0.96
C LEU A 76 -4.80 22.53 -0.91
N ARG A 77 -4.79 23.07 0.31
CA ARG A 77 -4.57 24.49 0.60
C ARG A 77 -3.15 24.91 0.25
N SER A 78 -3.01 25.98 -0.52
CA SER A 78 -1.72 26.66 -0.69
C SER A 78 -1.32 27.28 0.66
N GLU A 79 -0.19 26.86 1.22
CA GLU A 79 0.31 27.43 2.46
C GLU A 79 1.11 28.70 2.16
N VAL A 80 0.77 29.77 2.87
CA VAL A 80 1.38 31.07 2.71
C VAL A 80 2.72 31.08 3.46
N ALA A 81 3.83 31.18 2.74
CA ALA A 81 5.21 31.08 3.22
C ALA A 81 5.85 32.43 3.60
N ALA A 82 5.16 33.55 3.33
CA ALA A 82 5.61 34.90 3.61
C ALA A 82 4.45 35.80 4.03
N GLN A 83 4.76 36.96 4.58
CA GLN A 83 3.73 37.97 4.85
C GLN A 83 3.12 38.49 3.56
N THR A 84 1.81 38.68 3.60
CA THR A 84 1.00 39.07 2.45
C THR A 84 1.08 40.59 2.24
N LEU A 85 1.37 41.01 1.00
CA LEU A 85 1.53 42.39 0.57
C LEU A 85 0.40 42.79 -0.39
N SER A 86 -0.48 43.69 0.03
CA SER A 86 -1.49 44.30 -0.85
C SER A 86 -0.94 45.58 -1.47
N ILE A 87 -1.04 45.68 -2.80
CA ILE A 87 -0.69 46.86 -3.58
C ILE A 87 -1.96 47.34 -4.29
N SER A 88 -2.42 48.56 -3.98
CA SER A 88 -3.60 49.16 -4.60
C SER A 88 -3.37 50.63 -4.91
N LEU A 89 -4.02 51.11 -5.97
CA LEU A 89 -4.15 52.53 -6.26
C LEU A 89 -5.52 52.98 -5.80
N ARG A 90 -5.56 54.09 -5.06
CA ARG A 90 -6.80 54.64 -4.51
C ARG A 90 -6.92 56.10 -4.84
N ARG A 91 -8.14 56.60 -5.00
CA ARG A 91 -8.42 58.03 -5.00
C ARG A 91 -8.39 58.57 -3.57
N ASP A 92 -8.52 59.88 -3.44
CA ASP A 92 -8.64 60.59 -2.17
C ASP A 92 -9.92 60.21 -1.39
N ASP A 93 -11.00 59.84 -2.09
CA ASP A 93 -12.22 59.27 -1.51
C ASP A 93 -12.05 57.82 -1.00
N GLY A 94 -10.90 57.20 -1.24
CA GLY A 94 -10.57 55.83 -0.85
C GLY A 94 -11.03 54.74 -1.83
N SER A 95 -11.73 55.10 -2.91
CA SER A 95 -12.12 54.19 -4.00
C SER A 95 -10.91 53.65 -4.76
N VAL A 96 -10.96 52.40 -5.22
CA VAL A 96 -9.84 51.76 -5.93
C VAL A 96 -9.86 52.18 -7.40
N VAL A 97 -8.71 52.57 -7.93
CA VAL A 97 -8.54 52.87 -9.36
C VAL A 97 -8.25 51.56 -10.10
N PRO A 98 -9.13 51.08 -10.99
CA PRO A 98 -8.89 49.85 -11.72
C PRO A 98 -7.81 50.08 -12.77
N VAL A 99 -6.67 49.39 -12.63
CA VAL A 99 -5.60 49.42 -13.63
C VAL A 99 -5.39 48.02 -14.18
N HIS A 100 -5.71 47.85 -15.46
CA HIS A 100 -5.50 46.60 -16.18
C HIS A 100 -4.19 46.63 -16.96
N ARG A 101 -3.33 45.62 -16.74
CA ARG A 101 -2.03 45.40 -17.42
C ARG A 101 -1.09 46.61 -17.36
N LEU A 102 -0.16 46.55 -16.42
CA LEU A 102 0.91 47.53 -16.31
C LEU A 102 1.89 47.38 -17.49
N PRO A 103 2.32 48.48 -18.14
CA PRO A 103 3.30 48.45 -19.23
C PRO A 103 4.67 47.99 -18.75
N GLU A 104 5.01 48.30 -17.50
CA GLU A 104 6.23 47.86 -16.83
C GLU A 104 5.86 47.15 -15.52
N PRO A 105 6.49 46.01 -15.20
CA PRO A 105 6.15 45.26 -14.01
C PRO A 105 6.63 45.97 -12.75
N ILE A 106 5.80 45.94 -11.70
CA ILE A 106 6.21 46.32 -10.35
C ILE A 106 7.10 45.20 -9.82
N GLU A 107 8.27 45.57 -9.29
CA GLU A 107 9.18 44.64 -8.64
C GLU A 107 9.04 44.76 -7.13
N PHE A 108 8.83 43.65 -6.43
CA PHE A 108 8.79 43.64 -4.98
C PHE A 108 9.52 42.42 -4.42
N VAL A 109 10.10 42.58 -3.24
CA VAL A 109 10.86 41.55 -2.56
C VAL A 109 10.10 41.16 -1.30
N LEU A 110 9.77 39.88 -1.16
CA LEU A 110 9.17 39.28 0.03
C LEU A 110 10.22 38.52 0.81
N ARG A 111 10.20 38.62 2.14
CA ARG A 111 11.02 37.75 2.98
C ARG A 111 10.30 36.42 3.21
N THR A 112 11.00 35.33 2.98
CA THR A 112 10.48 33.97 3.19
C THR A 112 11.58 33.09 3.77
N ASN A 113 11.22 32.23 4.72
CA ASN A 113 12.14 31.25 5.28
C ASN A 113 12.30 30.04 4.36
N ASP A 114 11.37 29.86 3.41
CA ASP A 114 11.33 28.68 2.56
C ASP A 114 11.95 28.94 1.20
N GLU A 115 12.92 28.11 0.82
CA GLU A 115 13.58 28.19 -0.50
C GLU A 115 12.65 27.83 -1.66
N ASN A 116 11.61 27.04 -1.38
CA ASN A 116 10.66 26.53 -2.38
C ASN A 116 9.43 27.41 -2.57
N ALA A 117 9.37 28.58 -1.93
CA ALA A 117 8.24 29.49 -2.07
C ALA A 117 8.28 30.21 -3.44
N SER A 118 7.10 30.39 -4.03
CA SER A 118 6.90 31.07 -5.31
C SER A 118 5.95 32.27 -5.16
N CYS A 119 6.10 33.27 -6.01
CA CYS A 119 5.26 34.46 -5.97
C CYS A 119 3.86 34.15 -6.51
N ALA A 120 2.82 34.42 -5.72
CA ALA A 120 1.44 34.33 -6.15
C ALA A 120 0.65 35.57 -5.74
N PHE A 121 -0.48 35.79 -6.41
CA PHE A 121 -1.49 36.78 -6.03
C PHE A 121 -2.81 36.11 -5.69
N TRP A 122 -3.62 36.75 -4.87
CA TRP A 122 -4.98 36.32 -4.58
C TRP A 122 -5.90 36.68 -5.73
N ASP A 123 -6.37 35.68 -6.47
CA ASP A 123 -7.38 35.85 -7.51
C ASP A 123 -8.76 35.83 -6.84
N GLU A 124 -9.35 37.01 -6.66
CA GLU A 124 -10.65 37.18 -6.00
C GLU A 124 -11.78 36.41 -6.72
N GLU A 125 -11.71 36.29 -8.05
CA GLU A 125 -12.72 35.57 -8.84
C GLU A 125 -12.68 34.07 -8.55
N GLN A 126 -11.47 33.52 -8.40
CA GLN A 126 -11.28 32.10 -8.10
C GLN A 126 -11.26 31.80 -6.59
N SER A 127 -11.19 32.84 -5.75
CA SER A 127 -10.90 32.74 -4.32
C SER A 127 -9.71 31.83 -4.04
N ALA A 128 -8.64 32.00 -4.84
CA ALA A 128 -7.46 31.15 -4.79
C ALA A 128 -6.16 31.88 -5.15
N TRP A 129 -5.03 31.36 -4.67
CA TRP A 129 -3.71 31.86 -5.06
C TRP A 129 -3.36 31.48 -6.52
N SER A 130 -2.94 32.47 -7.31
CA SER A 130 -2.61 32.32 -8.73
C SER A 130 -1.23 32.91 -9.03
N ALA A 131 -0.48 32.29 -9.94
CA ALA A 131 0.81 32.82 -10.43
C ALA A 131 0.66 33.63 -11.73
N LYS A 132 -0.56 33.76 -12.28
CA LYS A 132 -0.80 34.36 -13.59
C LYS A 132 -0.39 35.84 -13.59
N GLY A 133 0.49 36.25 -14.49
CA GLY A 133 0.98 37.63 -14.54
C GLY A 133 1.99 37.99 -13.45
N LEU A 134 2.49 37.00 -12.69
CA LEU A 134 3.69 37.13 -11.87
C LEU A 134 4.86 36.39 -12.50
N ARG A 135 6.06 36.92 -12.28
CA ARG A 135 7.32 36.23 -12.51
C ARG A 135 8.15 36.26 -11.23
N THR A 136 8.45 35.08 -10.70
CA THR A 136 9.46 34.91 -9.67
C THR A 136 10.83 35.07 -10.32
N VAL A 137 11.62 36.04 -9.87
CA VAL A 137 12.99 36.27 -10.31
C VAL A 137 13.91 35.48 -9.38
N SER A 138 14.89 34.77 -9.96
CA SER A 138 15.87 33.98 -9.21
C SER A 138 16.53 34.81 -8.11
N ARG A 139 16.77 34.20 -6.95
CA ARG A 139 17.22 34.89 -5.75
C ARG A 139 18.67 35.33 -5.88
N ASP A 140 18.92 36.64 -5.75
CA ASP A 140 20.27 37.17 -5.54
C ASP A 140 20.70 37.04 -4.06
N THR A 141 19.73 36.95 -3.14
CA THR A 141 19.98 36.87 -1.69
C THR A 141 19.15 35.77 -1.03
N PRO A 142 19.75 34.89 -0.20
CA PRO A 142 19.02 33.86 0.54
C PRO A 142 17.99 34.49 1.49
N GLY A 143 16.84 33.83 1.66
CA GLY A 143 15.73 34.31 2.50
C GLY A 143 14.87 35.43 1.89
N GLN A 144 15.12 35.82 0.64
CA GLN A 144 14.32 36.83 -0.08
C GLN A 144 13.82 36.26 -1.40
N LEU A 145 12.57 36.60 -1.75
CA LEU A 145 11.90 36.20 -2.97
C LEU A 145 11.54 37.46 -3.76
N THR A 146 12.20 37.67 -4.90
CA THR A 146 11.92 38.81 -5.78
C THR A 146 10.82 38.45 -6.76
N CYS A 147 9.74 39.22 -6.74
CA CYS A 147 8.55 39.04 -7.55
C CYS A 147 8.37 40.23 -8.50
N ARG A 148 8.00 39.94 -9.76
CA ARG A 148 7.61 40.95 -10.74
C ARG A 148 6.16 40.74 -11.14
N THR A 149 5.32 41.77 -11.03
CA THR A 149 3.88 41.70 -11.34
C THR A 149 3.45 42.76 -12.34
N VAL A 150 2.54 42.40 -13.25
CA VAL A 150 1.94 43.32 -14.24
C VAL A 150 0.51 43.80 -13.86
N HIS A 151 0.11 43.59 -12.61
CA HIS A 151 -1.22 43.92 -12.11
C HIS A 151 -1.16 44.26 -10.62
N LEU A 152 -2.26 44.80 -10.10
CA LEU A 152 -2.43 45.19 -8.70
C LEU A 152 -3.33 44.16 -8.02
N SER A 153 -2.89 43.61 -6.89
CA SER A 153 -3.62 42.62 -6.11
C SER A 153 -2.98 42.47 -4.72
N ILE A 154 -3.31 41.38 -4.04
CA ILE A 154 -2.77 40.90 -2.78
C ILE A 154 -1.76 39.81 -3.12
N PHE A 155 -0.49 40.04 -2.85
CA PHE A 155 0.62 39.16 -3.20
C PHE A 155 1.16 38.44 -1.97
N SER A 156 1.61 37.20 -2.15
CA SER A 156 2.39 36.52 -1.13
C SER A 156 3.36 35.51 -1.74
N ALA A 157 4.27 34.99 -0.92
CA ALA A 157 5.03 33.81 -1.26
C ALA A 157 4.20 32.60 -0.82
N VAL A 158 3.86 31.71 -1.74
CA VAL A 158 3.14 30.46 -1.44
C VAL A 158 4.07 29.28 -1.64
N LEU A 159 4.01 28.31 -0.73
CA LEU A 159 4.70 27.04 -0.90
C LEU A 159 4.09 26.34 -2.11
N ASN A 160 4.90 26.12 -3.15
CA ASN A 160 4.50 25.32 -4.30
C ASN A 160 4.32 23.89 -3.77
N THR A 161 3.07 23.48 -3.54
CA THR A 161 2.79 22.18 -2.93
C THR A 161 3.28 21.08 -3.86
N VAL A 162 3.73 19.95 -3.28
CA VAL A 162 4.19 18.76 -4.03
C VAL A 162 3.22 18.41 -5.17
N TRP A 163 1.92 18.61 -4.97
CA TRP A 163 0.88 18.38 -5.96
C TRP A 163 0.91 19.30 -7.18
N GLN A 164 1.32 20.56 -7.06
CA GLN A 164 1.52 21.41 -8.23
C GLN A 164 2.67 20.88 -9.09
N ASN A 165 3.75 20.38 -8.48
CA ASN A 165 4.82 19.75 -9.24
C ASN A 165 4.35 18.46 -9.94
N VAL A 166 3.41 17.72 -9.32
CA VAL A 166 2.80 16.51 -9.90
C VAL A 166 1.86 16.88 -11.03
N ALA A 167 0.94 17.82 -10.81
CA ALA A 167 0.01 18.30 -11.81
C ALA A 167 0.77 18.89 -13.00
N SER A 168 1.79 19.72 -12.77
CA SER A 168 2.66 20.22 -13.82
C SER A 168 3.44 19.11 -14.49
N ALA A 169 3.94 18.09 -13.78
CA ALA A 169 4.60 16.95 -14.40
C ALA A 169 3.65 16.13 -15.29
N VAL A 170 2.39 15.96 -14.88
CA VAL A 170 1.35 15.25 -15.65
C VAL A 170 0.86 16.09 -16.83
N LEU A 171 0.67 17.40 -16.65
CA LEU A 171 0.22 18.31 -17.70
C LEU A 171 1.32 18.63 -18.72
N CYS A 172 2.59 18.71 -18.29
CA CYS A 172 3.75 18.80 -19.18
C CYS A 172 4.20 17.43 -19.70
N SER A 173 3.57 16.33 -19.28
CA SER A 173 3.89 15.01 -19.82
C SER A 173 3.27 14.88 -21.20
N SER A 174 4.08 14.56 -22.20
CA SER A 174 3.65 14.16 -23.54
C SER A 174 2.98 12.78 -23.55
N ALA A 175 2.63 12.21 -22.38
CA ALA A 175 1.92 10.94 -22.27
C ALA A 175 0.58 10.95 -23.00
N TRP A 176 -0.12 12.09 -22.99
CA TRP A 176 -1.36 12.24 -23.75
C TRP A 176 -1.09 12.29 -25.26
N ASP A 177 -0.01 12.94 -25.68
CA ASP A 177 0.41 12.98 -27.09
C ASP A 177 0.74 11.58 -27.62
N MET A 178 1.29 10.70 -26.77
CA MET A 178 1.54 9.30 -27.13
C MET A 178 0.25 8.52 -27.40
N LEU A 179 -0.85 8.84 -26.72
CA LEU A 179 -2.15 8.18 -26.93
C LEU A 179 -2.98 8.82 -28.06
N THR A 180 -2.41 9.76 -28.82
CA THR A 180 -3.07 10.34 -30.00
C THR A 180 -3.06 9.36 -31.17
N PRO A 181 -3.92 9.57 -32.19
CA PRO A 181 -3.88 8.77 -33.42
C PRO A 181 -2.49 8.68 -34.06
N GLY A 182 -1.71 9.76 -34.04
CA GLY A 182 -0.33 9.76 -34.56
C GLY A 182 0.63 8.89 -33.74
N GLY A 183 0.44 8.82 -32.42
CA GLY A 183 1.20 7.90 -31.56
C GLY A 183 0.88 6.44 -31.85
N PHE A 184 -0.40 6.12 -32.14
CA PHE A 184 -0.83 4.79 -32.59
C PHE A 184 -0.38 4.45 -34.01
N GLU A 185 -0.26 5.43 -34.91
CA GLU A 185 0.29 5.22 -36.25
C GLU A 185 1.74 4.74 -36.17
N ARG A 186 2.57 5.35 -35.31
CA ARG A 186 3.94 4.89 -35.07
C ARG A 186 4.02 3.49 -34.45
N LEU A 187 3.04 3.10 -33.65
CA LEU A 187 2.98 1.75 -33.08
C LEU A 187 2.86 0.67 -34.17
N LEU A 188 2.24 0.99 -35.31
CA LEU A 188 2.11 0.08 -36.45
C LEU A 188 3.39 -0.05 -37.29
N GLU A 189 4.36 0.85 -37.11
CA GLU A 189 5.65 0.74 -37.78
C GLU A 189 6.46 -0.43 -37.21
N SER A 190 7.21 -1.15 -38.05
CA SER A 190 7.94 -2.36 -37.62
C SER A 190 9.31 -2.09 -37.00
N HIS A 191 9.87 -0.89 -37.20
CA HIS A 191 11.27 -0.60 -36.88
C HIS A 191 11.56 -0.72 -35.36
N TRP A 192 10.68 -0.17 -34.51
CA TRP A 192 10.86 -0.16 -33.06
C TRP A 192 10.75 -1.56 -32.44
N MET A 193 9.99 -2.48 -33.06
CA MET A 193 9.77 -3.85 -32.54
C MET A 193 11.07 -4.66 -32.48
N THR A 194 12.04 -4.33 -33.34
CA THR A 194 13.36 -4.98 -33.37
C THR A 194 14.36 -4.36 -32.41
N SER A 195 14.01 -3.26 -31.74
CA SER A 195 14.88 -2.63 -30.75
C SER A 195 15.08 -3.54 -29.54
N PRO A 196 16.26 -3.55 -28.90
CA PRO A 196 16.52 -4.40 -27.73
C PRO A 196 15.51 -4.20 -26.57
N PRO A 197 15.07 -2.97 -26.23
CA PRO A 197 14.04 -2.77 -25.21
C PRO A 197 12.68 -3.39 -25.57
N ALA A 198 12.25 -3.28 -26.82
CA ALA A 198 11.00 -3.90 -27.28
C ALA A 198 11.09 -5.43 -27.25
N LEU A 199 12.19 -6.00 -27.76
CA LEU A 199 12.43 -7.45 -27.68
C LEU A 199 12.43 -7.95 -26.23
N ALA A 200 13.07 -7.22 -25.31
CA ALA A 200 13.05 -7.56 -23.89
C ALA A 200 11.62 -7.55 -23.32
N ALA A 201 10.81 -6.53 -23.65
CA ALA A 201 9.42 -6.44 -23.22
C ALA A 201 8.56 -7.60 -23.77
N PHE A 202 8.71 -7.94 -25.06
CA PHE A 202 8.02 -9.08 -25.68
C PHE A 202 8.42 -10.42 -25.05
N VAL A 203 9.71 -10.67 -24.87
CA VAL A 203 10.23 -11.89 -24.25
C VAL A 203 9.72 -12.00 -22.82
N PHE A 204 9.78 -10.94 -22.04
CA PHE A 204 9.27 -10.91 -20.67
C PHE A 204 7.77 -11.23 -20.61
N THR A 205 6.99 -10.58 -21.48
CA THR A 205 5.54 -10.81 -21.57
C THR A 205 5.22 -12.26 -21.95
N PHE A 206 5.93 -12.82 -22.93
CA PHE A 206 5.78 -14.21 -23.34
C PHE A 206 6.14 -15.21 -22.24
N LEU A 207 7.28 -15.00 -21.57
CA LEU A 207 7.70 -15.82 -20.43
C LEU A 207 6.65 -15.78 -19.32
N PHE A 208 6.09 -14.60 -19.05
CA PHE A 208 5.04 -14.47 -18.06
C PHE A 208 3.78 -15.25 -18.45
N PHE A 209 3.29 -15.12 -19.68
CA PHE A 209 2.14 -15.89 -20.15
C PHE A 209 2.38 -17.40 -20.00
N THR A 210 3.61 -17.85 -20.27
CA THR A 210 4.00 -19.25 -20.05
C THR A 210 3.90 -19.65 -18.57
N VAL A 211 4.42 -18.84 -17.65
CA VAL A 211 4.32 -19.07 -16.20
C VAL A 211 2.85 -19.04 -15.73
N LEU A 212 2.03 -18.15 -16.27
CA LEU A 212 0.60 -18.06 -15.95
C LEU A 212 -0.15 -19.31 -16.43
N LEU A 213 0.15 -19.81 -17.63
CA LEU A 213 -0.43 -21.07 -18.13
C LEU A 213 -0.04 -22.25 -17.24
N ILE A 214 1.24 -22.34 -16.84
CA ILE A 214 1.70 -23.35 -15.87
C ILE A 214 0.93 -23.21 -14.57
N ALA A 215 0.79 -22.00 -14.01
CA ALA A 215 0.06 -21.75 -12.77
C ALA A 215 -1.42 -22.17 -12.87
N VAL A 216 -2.08 -21.92 -14.01
CA VAL A 216 -3.45 -22.40 -14.27
C VAL A 216 -3.49 -23.93 -14.31
N CYS A 217 -2.50 -24.58 -14.93
CA CYS A 217 -2.39 -26.04 -14.92
C CYS A 217 -2.18 -26.59 -13.50
N VAL A 218 -1.32 -25.96 -12.69
CA VAL A 218 -1.12 -26.32 -11.27
C VAL A 218 -2.42 -26.19 -10.51
N ASP A 219 -3.11 -25.05 -10.60
CA ASP A 219 -4.38 -24.84 -9.89
C ASP A 219 -5.45 -25.87 -10.29
N ARG A 220 -5.52 -26.24 -11.58
CA ARG A 220 -6.42 -27.30 -12.05
C ARG A 220 -6.06 -28.66 -11.44
N ARG A 221 -4.76 -28.98 -11.35
CA ARG A 221 -4.30 -30.24 -10.72
C ARG A 221 -4.56 -30.24 -9.21
N THR A 222 -4.22 -29.16 -8.51
CA THR A 222 -4.47 -29.00 -7.07
C THR A 222 -5.95 -29.12 -6.74
N ARG A 223 -6.85 -28.52 -7.55
CA ARG A 223 -8.30 -28.67 -7.38
C ARG A 223 -8.83 -30.08 -7.59
N ARG A 224 -8.14 -30.90 -8.40
CA ARG A 224 -8.47 -32.33 -8.56
C ARG A 224 -7.91 -33.16 -7.42
N ALA A 225 -6.76 -32.77 -6.87
CA ALA A 225 -6.09 -33.49 -5.78
C ALA A 225 -6.72 -33.23 -4.42
N ILE A 226 -7.18 -32.01 -4.16
CA ILE A 226 -7.81 -31.60 -2.91
C ILE A 226 -9.31 -31.40 -3.19
N PRO A 227 -10.17 -32.41 -2.93
CA PRO A 227 -11.60 -32.29 -3.16
C PRO A 227 -12.18 -31.15 -2.31
N TRP A 228 -13.24 -30.52 -2.82
CA TRP A 228 -13.87 -29.36 -2.18
C TRP A 228 -14.36 -29.69 -0.77
N GLU A 229 -14.81 -30.92 -0.53
CA GLU A 229 -15.26 -31.47 0.76
C GLU A 229 -14.22 -31.30 1.88
N MET A 230 -12.91 -31.32 1.57
CA MET A 230 -11.85 -31.09 2.56
C MET A 230 -11.56 -29.60 2.80
N VAL A 231 -11.78 -28.76 1.80
CA VAL A 231 -11.52 -27.31 1.87
C VAL A 231 -12.70 -26.57 2.51
N GLU A 232 -13.90 -27.09 2.34
CA GLU A 232 -15.15 -26.56 2.85
C GLU A 232 -15.14 -26.32 4.37
N PRO A 233 -14.90 -27.31 5.25
CA PRO A 233 -14.92 -27.10 6.71
C PRO A 233 -13.85 -26.11 7.18
N VAL A 234 -12.77 -26.00 6.41
CA VAL A 234 -11.67 -25.07 6.67
C VAL A 234 -12.07 -23.62 6.39
N LEU A 235 -12.84 -23.39 5.32
CA LEU A 235 -13.33 -22.06 4.94
C LEU A 235 -14.59 -21.64 5.73
N PHE A 236 -15.45 -22.60 6.05
CA PHE A 236 -16.72 -22.43 6.74
C PHE A 236 -16.64 -23.07 8.13
N ARG A 237 -15.96 -22.39 9.05
CA ARG A 237 -15.84 -22.90 10.43
C ARG A 237 -17.17 -22.73 11.15
N THR A 238 -17.65 -23.82 11.73
CA THR A 238 -18.72 -23.78 12.73
C THR A 238 -18.05 -23.37 14.05
N SER A 239 -18.60 -22.38 14.75
CA SER A 239 -18.19 -22.15 16.14
C SER A 239 -18.54 -23.42 16.89
N GLY A 240 -17.54 -24.18 17.36
CA GLY A 240 -17.83 -25.27 18.27
C GLY A 240 -18.60 -24.69 19.46
N GLU A 241 -19.62 -25.41 19.94
CA GLU A 241 -20.07 -25.23 21.31
C GLU A 241 -18.84 -25.53 22.16
N ASP A 242 -18.16 -24.47 22.61
CA ASP A 242 -17.18 -24.63 23.68
C ASP A 242 -17.95 -25.33 24.80
N PRO A 243 -17.50 -26.52 25.26
CA PRO A 243 -18.21 -27.28 26.27
C PRO A 243 -18.48 -26.34 27.42
N GLU A 244 -19.73 -26.37 27.93
CA GLU A 244 -20.30 -25.53 28.98
C GLU A 244 -19.52 -25.59 30.31
N ASP A 245 -18.23 -25.25 30.31
CA ASP A 245 -17.51 -24.86 31.49
C ASP A 245 -18.08 -23.49 31.85
N GLY A 246 -19.05 -23.51 32.77
CA GLY A 246 -19.80 -22.37 33.31
C GLY A 246 -18.93 -21.32 34.01
N SER A 247 -17.67 -21.18 33.65
CA SER A 247 -16.94 -19.94 33.85
C SER A 247 -17.56 -18.89 32.94
N GLU A 248 -18.21 -17.91 33.57
CA GLU A 248 -18.68 -16.64 33.01
C GLU A 248 -17.50 -15.85 32.41
N ALA A 249 -16.82 -16.41 31.40
CA ALA A 249 -15.91 -15.69 30.54
C ALA A 249 -16.80 -14.75 29.74
N GLU A 250 -16.98 -13.56 30.33
CA GLU A 250 -17.52 -12.33 29.80
C GLU A 250 -17.37 -12.29 28.27
N GLU A 251 -18.33 -12.90 27.58
CA GLU A 251 -18.50 -12.76 26.15
C GLU A 251 -18.79 -11.28 25.97
N VAL A 252 -17.74 -10.52 25.64
CA VAL A 252 -17.87 -9.22 24.99
C VAL A 252 -18.47 -9.53 23.62
N GLN A 253 -19.76 -9.86 23.65
CA GLN A 253 -20.61 -10.03 22.52
C GLN A 253 -20.76 -8.62 21.97
N GLU A 254 -19.85 -8.28 21.07
CA GLU A 254 -19.81 -7.05 20.30
C GLU A 254 -21.02 -7.06 19.35
N SER A 255 -22.22 -7.00 19.92
CA SER A 255 -23.49 -6.71 19.28
C SER A 255 -23.49 -5.23 18.89
N THR A 256 -22.51 -4.87 18.04
CA THR A 256 -22.42 -3.53 17.47
C THR A 256 -23.74 -3.25 16.77
N PRO A 257 -24.49 -2.22 17.21
CA PRO A 257 -25.77 -1.90 16.63
C PRO A 257 -25.56 -1.65 15.13
N ARG A 258 -26.46 -2.21 14.33
CA ARG A 258 -26.51 -2.25 12.85
C ARG A 258 -26.40 -0.88 12.14
N ARG A 259 -26.12 0.21 12.85
CA ARG A 259 -26.44 1.57 12.42
C ARG A 259 -25.36 2.31 11.65
N ASN A 260 -24.09 1.90 11.63
CA ASN A 260 -23.09 2.65 10.88
C ASN A 260 -22.21 1.76 9.99
N CYS A 261 -22.80 1.28 8.88
CA CYS A 261 -22.07 0.65 7.77
C CYS A 261 -20.85 1.51 7.35
N CYS A 262 -21.01 2.84 7.33
CA CYS A 262 -19.94 3.77 6.98
C CYS A 262 -18.82 3.82 8.01
N LEU A 263 -19.09 3.80 9.32
CA LEU A 263 -18.03 3.84 10.34
C LEU A 263 -17.26 2.52 10.42
N ARG A 264 -17.92 1.38 10.18
CA ARG A 264 -17.23 0.10 10.04
C ARG A 264 -16.35 0.08 8.80
N GLN A 265 -16.85 0.57 7.66
CA GLN A 265 -16.04 0.74 6.46
C GLN A 265 -14.89 1.72 6.68
N LEU A 266 -15.04 2.75 7.52
CA LEU A 266 -13.99 3.72 7.85
C LEU A 266 -12.94 3.14 8.80
N ALA A 267 -13.33 2.33 9.78
CA ALA A 267 -12.40 1.61 10.66
C ALA A 267 -11.61 0.56 9.88
N GLU A 268 -12.32 -0.19 9.02
CA GLU A 268 -11.67 -1.09 8.06
C GLU A 268 -10.75 -0.28 7.13
N LEU A 269 -11.19 0.84 6.57
CA LEU A 269 -10.38 1.72 5.69
C LEU A 269 -9.15 2.27 6.41
N LYS A 270 -9.23 2.60 7.69
CA LYS A 270 -8.09 3.03 8.50
C LYS A 270 -7.05 1.92 8.59
N ASP A 271 -7.47 0.73 9.00
CA ASP A 271 -6.58 -0.44 9.09
C ASP A 271 -6.04 -0.82 7.69
N TRP A 272 -6.84 -0.62 6.64
CA TRP A 272 -6.41 -0.76 5.24
C TRP A 272 -5.36 0.27 4.84
N CYS A 273 -5.55 1.57 5.10
CA CYS A 273 -4.59 2.62 4.76
C CYS A 273 -3.24 2.42 5.44
N PHE A 274 -3.25 1.96 6.69
CA PHE A 274 -2.02 1.63 7.42
C PHE A 274 -1.35 0.35 6.92
N TRP A 275 -2.14 -0.62 6.48
CA TRP A 275 -1.64 -1.82 5.82
C TRP A 275 -1.03 -1.49 4.44
N CYS A 276 -1.71 -0.66 3.64
CA CYS A 276 -1.22 -0.12 2.36
C CYS A 276 0.12 0.59 2.54
N ALA A 277 0.21 1.48 3.55
CA ALA A 277 1.46 2.15 3.87
C ALA A 277 2.56 1.12 4.14
N GLY A 278 2.29 0.08 4.94
CA GLY A 278 3.24 -1.01 5.17
C GLY A 278 3.74 -1.67 3.87
N ILE A 279 2.85 -1.95 2.92
CA ILE A 279 3.21 -2.59 1.64
C ILE A 279 3.96 -1.67 0.69
N CYS A 280 3.55 -0.40 0.58
CA CYS A 280 4.29 0.59 -0.22
C CYS A 280 5.73 0.75 0.25
N PHE A 281 6.01 0.46 1.53
CA PHE A 281 7.36 0.46 2.08
C PHE A 281 8.01 -0.94 2.14
N GLY A 282 7.39 -1.97 1.56
CA GLY A 282 7.92 -3.35 1.54
C GLY A 282 7.94 -4.05 2.90
N VAL A 283 7.25 -3.48 3.89
CA VAL A 283 7.20 -3.95 5.25
C VAL A 283 5.74 -4.17 5.59
N GLU A 284 5.21 -5.35 5.24
CA GLU A 284 3.89 -5.79 5.67
C GLU A 284 3.70 -5.40 7.15
N ASN A 285 2.78 -4.48 7.40
CA ASN A 285 2.45 -3.98 8.73
C ASN A 285 3.54 -3.12 9.42
N ILE A 286 4.04 -2.03 8.81
CA ILE A 286 4.79 -1.00 9.55
C ILE A 286 4.03 -0.54 10.78
N LEU A 287 2.72 -0.31 10.66
CA LEU A 287 1.93 0.07 11.83
C LEU A 287 1.91 -1.06 12.85
N GLN A 288 1.80 -2.33 12.45
CA GLN A 288 1.92 -3.43 13.41
C GLN A 288 3.34 -3.53 13.97
N ILE A 289 4.39 -3.16 13.25
CA ILE A 289 5.75 -3.09 13.82
C ILE A 289 5.83 -1.92 14.81
N ILE A 290 5.29 -0.75 14.49
CA ILE A 290 5.25 0.44 15.36
C ILE A 290 4.35 0.20 16.58
N THR A 291 3.20 -0.46 16.40
CA THR A 291 2.29 -0.85 17.49
C THR A 291 2.73 -2.14 18.17
N GLU A 292 3.63 -2.93 17.57
CA GLU A 292 4.33 -4.01 18.25
C GLU A 292 5.49 -3.43 19.05
N VAL A 293 6.15 -2.32 18.65
CA VAL A 293 7.20 -1.58 19.42
C VAL A 293 6.75 -1.12 20.82
N LEU A 294 5.44 -1.20 21.09
CA LEU A 294 4.85 -1.27 22.44
C LEU A 294 5.37 -2.52 23.24
N PRO A 295 5.03 -2.72 24.52
CA PRO A 295 5.77 -3.63 25.42
C PRO A 295 6.00 -5.10 24.98
N ASN A 296 5.32 -5.60 23.93
CA ASN A 296 5.45 -6.98 23.44
C ASN A 296 6.22 -7.13 22.09
N ALA A 297 6.86 -6.07 21.60
CA ALA A 297 7.61 -6.04 20.33
C ALA A 297 8.57 -7.22 20.10
N PRO A 298 9.47 -7.53 21.05
CA PRO A 298 10.52 -8.49 20.78
C PRO A 298 9.96 -9.90 20.57
N GLU A 299 8.88 -10.26 21.27
CA GLU A 299 8.22 -11.54 21.10
C GLU A 299 7.52 -11.63 19.74
N ALA A 300 6.81 -10.57 19.34
CA ALA A 300 6.07 -10.53 18.07
C ALA A 300 7.00 -10.66 16.85
N VAL A 301 8.14 -9.97 16.87
CA VAL A 301 9.17 -10.06 15.81
C VAL A 301 9.72 -11.47 15.68
N VAL A 302 10.06 -12.13 16.79
CA VAL A 302 10.59 -13.51 16.78
C VAL A 302 9.52 -14.48 16.29
N ASN A 303 8.28 -14.37 16.78
CA ASN A 303 7.14 -15.16 16.33
C ASN A 303 6.90 -15.00 14.82
N ARG A 304 7.04 -13.78 14.30
CA ARG A 304 6.90 -13.50 12.88
C ARG A 304 8.00 -14.17 12.06
N CYS A 305 9.26 -14.10 12.51
CA CYS A 305 10.38 -14.78 11.86
C CYS A 305 10.18 -16.31 11.83
N ILE A 306 9.74 -16.89 12.95
CA ILE A 306 9.44 -18.33 13.06
C ILE A 306 8.33 -18.72 12.09
N LYS A 307 7.20 -18.01 12.08
CA LYS A 307 6.06 -18.30 11.17
C LYS A 307 6.44 -18.16 9.70
N THR A 308 7.19 -17.13 9.34
CA THR A 308 7.65 -16.93 7.95
C THR A 308 8.61 -18.03 7.51
N LEU A 309 9.54 -18.42 8.39
CA LEU A 309 10.47 -19.52 8.11
C LEU A 309 9.76 -20.88 8.07
N HIS A 310 8.79 -21.11 8.95
CA HIS A 310 7.95 -22.31 8.97
C HIS A 310 7.18 -22.44 7.66
N ALA A 311 6.49 -21.37 7.24
CA ALA A 311 5.80 -21.30 5.94
C ALA A 311 6.74 -21.59 4.76
N HIS A 312 7.97 -21.06 4.80
CA HIS A 312 8.97 -21.35 3.77
C HIS A 312 9.39 -22.82 3.74
N ARG A 313 9.67 -23.42 4.91
CA ARG A 313 10.14 -24.81 5.00
C ARG A 313 9.07 -25.84 4.72
N SER A 314 7.83 -25.59 5.17
CA SER A 314 6.70 -26.46 4.89
C SER A 314 6.20 -26.33 3.44
N GLY A 315 6.60 -25.26 2.74
CA GLY A 315 6.04 -24.94 1.43
C GLY A 315 4.57 -24.53 1.50
N ILE A 316 4.04 -24.18 2.68
CA ILE A 316 2.66 -23.75 2.89
C ILE A 316 2.64 -22.24 3.13
N ALA A 317 1.70 -21.53 2.52
CA ALA A 317 1.53 -20.10 2.72
C ALA A 317 1.14 -19.79 4.18
N LYS A 318 1.64 -18.66 4.70
CA LYS A 318 1.51 -18.28 6.12
C LYS A 318 0.06 -18.18 6.59
N ASP A 319 -0.84 -17.73 5.70
CA ASP A 319 -2.28 -17.63 5.95
C ASP A 319 -2.93 -19.01 6.11
N SER A 320 -2.52 -19.97 5.29
CA SER A 320 -3.00 -21.36 5.32
C SER A 320 -2.41 -22.11 6.51
N LEU A 321 -1.16 -21.81 6.88
CA LEU A 321 -0.51 -22.36 8.06
C LEU A 321 -1.23 -21.96 9.36
N ALA A 322 -1.68 -20.71 9.47
CA ALA A 322 -2.48 -20.24 10.61
C ALA A 322 -3.87 -20.91 10.70
N ILE A 323 -4.34 -21.51 9.62
CA ILE A 323 -5.60 -22.24 9.57
C ILE A 323 -5.39 -23.71 9.93
N LEU A 324 -4.27 -24.29 9.50
CA LEU A 324 -3.91 -25.69 9.73
C LEU A 324 -3.38 -25.95 11.14
N LEU A 325 -2.64 -25.00 11.73
CA LEU A 325 -2.18 -25.09 13.11
C LEU A 325 -3.30 -24.66 14.06
N GLN A 326 -3.61 -25.49 15.04
CA GLN A 326 -4.57 -25.12 16.07
C GLN A 326 -3.97 -24.03 16.98
N PRO A 327 -4.76 -23.07 17.48
CA PRO A 327 -4.27 -22.09 18.45
C PRO A 327 -3.72 -22.81 19.70
N GLY A 328 -2.44 -22.61 19.99
CA GLY A 328 -1.79 -23.21 21.18
C GLY A 328 -1.09 -24.54 20.92
N GLU A 329 -1.16 -25.08 19.70
CA GLU A 329 -0.43 -26.28 19.31
C GLU A 329 1.09 -26.07 19.43
N LYS A 330 1.75 -26.91 20.23
CA LYS A 330 3.20 -26.90 20.45
C LYS A 330 3.88 -27.95 19.56
N PHE A 331 5.17 -27.76 19.28
CA PHE A 331 5.96 -28.72 18.53
C PHE A 331 6.84 -29.54 19.47
N ASP A 332 6.87 -30.85 19.29
CA ASP A 332 7.76 -31.72 20.03
C ASP A 332 9.23 -31.33 19.81
N ALA A 333 9.91 -30.92 20.89
CA ALA A 333 11.32 -30.59 20.85
C ALA A 333 12.21 -31.84 20.71
N ASP A 334 11.68 -32.99 21.15
CA ASP A 334 12.38 -34.21 21.50
C ASP A 334 12.34 -35.31 20.43
N ASP A 335 11.81 -35.01 19.24
CA ASP A 335 12.09 -35.79 18.04
C ASP A 335 13.58 -35.65 17.70
N ARG A 336 14.41 -36.38 18.46
CA ARG A 336 15.79 -36.66 18.13
C ARG A 336 15.79 -37.25 16.73
N GLU A 337 16.72 -36.75 15.92
CA GLU A 337 17.15 -37.26 14.61
C GLU A 337 17.53 -38.77 14.59
N ASP A 338 17.29 -39.51 15.68
CA ASP A 338 17.51 -40.94 15.83
C ASP A 338 16.42 -41.79 15.11
N SER A 339 15.32 -41.17 14.65
CA SER A 339 14.30 -41.85 13.86
C SER A 339 14.77 -42.08 12.41
N VAL A 340 15.62 -43.11 12.25
CA VAL A 340 16.07 -43.72 10.99
C VAL A 340 16.68 -42.69 10.02
N PRO A 341 17.99 -42.69 9.75
CA PRO A 341 18.55 -41.87 8.67
C PRO A 341 17.82 -42.26 7.38
N ARG A 342 16.82 -41.45 6.99
CA ARG A 342 16.15 -41.56 5.70
C ARG A 342 17.28 -41.36 4.72
N GLN A 343 17.68 -42.44 4.08
CA GLN A 343 18.83 -42.53 3.20
C GLN A 343 18.47 -41.76 1.91
N VAL A 344 18.35 -40.44 2.03
CA VAL A 344 18.25 -39.52 0.90
C VAL A 344 19.58 -39.65 0.20
N SER A 345 19.57 -40.36 -0.91
CA SER A 345 20.74 -40.70 -1.72
C SER A 345 21.60 -39.47 -1.97
N ARG A 346 22.77 -39.44 -1.30
CA ARG A 346 23.78 -38.36 -1.37
C ARG A 346 24.41 -38.16 -2.75
N SER A 347 23.96 -38.86 -3.81
CA SER A 347 24.53 -38.75 -5.16
C SER A 347 24.14 -37.47 -5.92
N GLN A 348 23.25 -36.65 -5.38
CA GLN A 348 22.73 -35.47 -6.08
C GLN A 348 23.48 -34.15 -5.78
N ASN A 349 24.59 -34.19 -5.04
CA ASN A 349 25.21 -33.02 -4.40
C ASN A 349 26.30 -32.29 -5.23
N ARG A 350 26.30 -32.39 -6.57
CA ARG A 350 27.34 -31.77 -7.43
C ARG A 350 26.85 -31.04 -8.68
N GLN A 351 25.55 -30.76 -8.81
CA GLN A 351 25.04 -29.92 -9.89
C GLN A 351 24.76 -28.50 -9.42
N SER A 352 25.03 -27.51 -10.28
CA SER A 352 24.85 -26.10 -9.97
C SER A 352 23.39 -25.82 -9.56
N ILE A 353 23.22 -24.93 -8.59
CA ILE A 353 21.92 -24.58 -7.97
C ILE A 353 20.88 -24.18 -9.03
N PHE A 354 21.31 -23.54 -10.12
CA PHE A 354 20.43 -23.16 -11.23
C PHE A 354 20.07 -24.32 -12.18
N ALA A 355 21.00 -25.25 -12.45
CA ALA A 355 20.70 -26.45 -13.25
C ALA A 355 19.75 -27.40 -12.50
N ARG A 356 19.81 -27.41 -11.16
CA ARG A 356 18.81 -28.03 -10.29
C ARG A 356 17.45 -27.35 -10.47
N LEU A 357 17.34 -26.04 -10.29
CA LEU A 357 16.06 -25.32 -10.42
C LEU A 357 15.35 -25.55 -11.76
N ALA A 358 16.06 -25.55 -12.89
CA ALA A 358 15.46 -25.74 -14.21
C ALA A 358 15.02 -27.18 -14.50
N ASN A 359 15.85 -28.19 -14.16
CA ASN A 359 15.52 -29.60 -14.38
C ASN A 359 14.60 -30.22 -13.30
N VAL A 360 14.49 -29.56 -12.15
CA VAL A 360 13.60 -29.94 -11.05
C VAL A 360 12.20 -29.34 -11.24
N ALA A 361 12.06 -28.11 -11.75
CA ALA A 361 10.76 -27.43 -11.79
C ALA A 361 9.63 -28.20 -12.51
N VAL A 362 9.93 -28.99 -13.55
CA VAL A 362 8.89 -29.72 -14.29
C VAL A 362 8.56 -31.10 -13.68
N PRO A 363 9.53 -31.97 -13.32
CA PRO A 363 9.25 -33.24 -12.67
C PRO A 363 8.93 -33.12 -11.17
N GLU A 364 9.51 -32.15 -10.44
CA GLU A 364 9.14 -31.89 -9.05
C GLU A 364 7.81 -31.19 -8.89
N LEU A 365 7.24 -30.53 -9.91
CA LEU A 365 5.83 -30.17 -9.81
C LEU A 365 4.98 -31.44 -9.59
N ASN A 366 5.33 -32.55 -10.25
CA ASN A 366 4.65 -33.83 -10.06
C ASN A 366 5.04 -34.50 -8.71
N ASN A 367 6.30 -34.42 -8.27
CA ASN A 367 6.72 -34.97 -6.96
C ASN A 367 6.24 -34.13 -5.75
N PHE A 368 6.12 -32.81 -5.89
CA PHE A 368 5.50 -31.90 -4.93
C PHE A 368 4.01 -32.19 -4.83
N THR A 369 3.36 -32.50 -5.94
CA THR A 369 1.98 -33.01 -5.94
C THR A 369 1.89 -34.38 -5.25
N ALA A 370 2.90 -35.25 -5.39
CA ALA A 370 2.98 -36.51 -4.65
C ALA A 370 3.23 -36.30 -3.15
N ALA A 371 4.04 -35.30 -2.77
CA ALA A 371 4.29 -34.91 -1.38
C ALA A 371 3.06 -34.24 -0.71
N ILE A 372 2.24 -33.53 -1.47
CA ILE A 372 0.92 -33.03 -1.03
C ILE A 372 -0.07 -34.19 -0.83
N ARG A 373 0.06 -35.27 -1.63
CA ARG A 373 -0.84 -36.43 -1.59
C ARG A 373 -0.55 -37.37 -0.41
N ASP A 374 0.69 -37.38 0.09
CA ASP A 374 1.00 -38.07 1.33
C ASP A 374 0.41 -37.29 2.50
N LEU A 375 -0.68 -37.81 3.08
CA LEU A 375 -1.32 -37.38 4.33
C LEU A 375 -0.37 -37.33 5.54
N ASN A 376 0.90 -37.70 5.38
CA ASN A 376 2.02 -37.32 6.25
C ASN A 376 2.39 -35.83 6.19
N ALA A 377 1.68 -35.01 5.40
CA ALA A 377 1.85 -33.56 5.34
C ALA A 377 1.69 -32.88 6.72
N GLN A 378 0.78 -33.38 7.59
CA GLN A 378 0.66 -32.85 8.95
C GLN A 378 1.94 -33.12 9.77
N TRP A 379 2.45 -34.36 9.76
CA TRP A 379 3.72 -34.72 10.41
C TRP A 379 4.90 -33.87 9.91
N ASN A 380 4.99 -33.66 8.58
CA ASN A 380 6.01 -32.81 8.00
C ASN A 380 5.87 -31.33 8.42
N VAL A 381 4.64 -30.83 8.59
CA VAL A 381 4.41 -29.46 9.08
C VAL A 381 4.95 -29.28 10.50
N HIS A 382 4.73 -30.24 11.40
CA HIS A 382 5.26 -30.17 12.77
C HIS A 382 6.80 -30.22 12.79
N ILE A 383 7.40 -31.16 12.05
CA ILE A 383 8.87 -31.27 11.94
C ILE A 383 9.47 -29.96 11.42
N HIS A 384 8.90 -29.38 10.36
CA HIS A 384 9.38 -28.12 9.80
C HIS A 384 9.16 -26.94 10.75
N GLY A 385 8.12 -26.99 11.58
CA GLY A 385 7.82 -26.03 12.64
C GLY A 385 8.90 -26.04 13.72
N ALA A 386 9.15 -27.19 14.34
CA ALA A 386 10.21 -27.37 15.34
C ALA A 386 11.59 -26.95 14.79
N SER A 387 11.89 -27.36 13.56
CA SER A 387 13.14 -26.99 12.88
C SER A 387 13.26 -25.49 12.65
N ALA A 388 12.17 -24.81 12.26
CA ALA A 388 12.15 -23.36 12.08
C ALA A 388 12.38 -22.61 13.41
N VAL A 389 11.73 -23.07 14.48
CA VAL A 389 11.92 -22.54 15.84
C VAL A 389 13.38 -22.69 16.27
N LYS A 390 13.94 -23.90 16.17
CA LYS A 390 15.36 -24.17 16.50
C LYS A 390 16.32 -23.31 15.66
N ALA A 391 16.04 -23.12 14.37
CA ALA A 391 16.86 -22.29 13.49
C ALA A 391 16.88 -20.81 13.90
N ILE A 392 15.76 -20.27 14.38
CA ILE A 392 15.69 -18.90 14.88
C ILE A 392 16.30 -18.79 16.29
N LEU A 393 16.02 -19.72 17.19
CA LEU A 393 16.48 -19.61 18.59
C LEU A 393 17.98 -19.82 18.77
N VAL A 394 18.56 -20.84 18.13
CA VAL A 394 19.93 -21.32 18.45
C VAL A 394 21.01 -20.68 17.59
N ARG A 395 20.69 -20.25 16.37
CA ARG A 395 21.69 -19.86 15.38
C ARG A 395 22.22 -18.44 15.58
N SER A 396 23.42 -18.18 15.06
CA SER A 396 24.01 -16.83 15.03
C SER A 396 23.21 -15.87 14.14
N TRP A 397 23.42 -14.58 14.34
CA TRP A 397 22.76 -13.50 13.57
C TRP A 397 22.88 -13.71 12.05
N CYS A 398 24.09 -13.95 11.52
CA CYS A 398 24.29 -14.15 10.09
C CYS A 398 23.44 -15.31 9.54
N VAL A 399 23.40 -16.44 10.25
CA VAL A 399 22.64 -17.62 9.82
C VAL A 399 21.14 -17.33 9.82
N ARG A 400 20.63 -16.57 10.80
CA ARG A 400 19.22 -16.15 10.81
C ARG A 400 18.87 -15.31 9.57
N VAL A 401 19.71 -14.33 9.22
CA VAL A 401 19.50 -13.49 8.03
C VAL A 401 19.48 -14.33 6.75
N PHE A 402 20.47 -15.22 6.56
CA PHE A 402 20.53 -16.06 5.36
C PHE A 402 19.38 -17.06 5.25
N VAL A 403 18.90 -17.59 6.38
CA VAL A 403 17.75 -18.50 6.40
C VAL A 403 16.43 -17.76 6.19
N LEU A 404 16.34 -16.49 6.61
CA LEU A 404 15.16 -15.64 6.41
C LEU A 404 15.09 -15.04 4.99
N PHE A 405 16.21 -14.80 4.31
CA PHE A 405 16.22 -14.24 2.95
C PHE A 405 15.31 -14.99 1.96
N PRO A 406 15.44 -16.31 1.75
CA PRO A 406 14.55 -17.04 0.86
C PRO A 406 13.11 -17.13 1.43
N ALA A 407 12.95 -17.02 2.76
CA ALA A 407 11.65 -16.99 3.40
C ALA A 407 10.86 -15.69 3.14
N PHE A 408 11.56 -14.57 2.93
CA PHE A 408 10.97 -13.28 2.55
C PHE A 408 10.93 -13.03 1.04
N HIS A 409 11.53 -13.90 0.22
CA HIS A 409 11.57 -13.69 -1.22
C HIS A 409 10.18 -13.86 -1.85
N PRO A 410 9.60 -12.82 -2.51
CA PRO A 410 8.20 -12.84 -2.97
C PRO A 410 7.94 -13.91 -4.03
N TRP A 411 8.92 -14.16 -4.90
CA TRP A 411 8.81 -15.21 -5.93
C TRP A 411 8.86 -16.62 -5.38
N ILE A 412 9.61 -16.86 -4.29
CA ILE A 412 9.57 -18.15 -3.60
C ILE A 412 8.23 -18.30 -2.87
N ALA A 413 7.68 -17.21 -2.34
CA ALA A 413 6.36 -17.21 -1.72
C ALA A 413 5.23 -17.55 -2.72
N LEU A 414 5.40 -17.28 -4.03
CA LEU A 414 4.48 -17.73 -5.07
C LEU A 414 4.36 -19.25 -5.16
N LEU A 415 5.46 -19.96 -4.91
CA LEU A 415 5.53 -21.41 -5.04
C LEU A 415 4.91 -22.15 -3.85
N ARG A 416 4.63 -21.44 -2.74
CA ARG A 416 4.01 -22.04 -1.55
C ARG A 416 2.56 -22.42 -1.82
N LEU A 417 2.06 -23.49 -1.25
CA LEU A 417 0.65 -23.86 -1.31
C LEU A 417 -0.19 -22.92 -0.45
N SER A 418 -1.14 -22.21 -1.05
CA SER A 418 -2.15 -21.44 -0.33
C SER A 418 -3.53 -22.01 -0.62
N ILE A 419 -4.29 -22.28 0.43
CA ILE A 419 -5.70 -22.73 0.35
C ILE A 419 -6.59 -21.53 -0.01
N LEU A 420 -6.22 -20.33 0.46
CA LEU A 420 -7.02 -19.12 0.30
C LEU A 420 -6.79 -18.45 -1.06
N THR A 421 -5.56 -18.51 -1.59
CA THR A 421 -5.17 -17.80 -2.81
C THR A 421 -4.58 -18.75 -3.86
N SER A 422 -5.27 -18.89 -5.00
CA SER A 422 -4.81 -19.72 -6.12
C SER A 422 -3.46 -19.25 -6.70
N TYR A 423 -2.66 -20.17 -7.25
CA TYR A 423 -1.36 -19.88 -7.84
C TYR A 423 -1.47 -18.85 -8.98
N LYS A 424 -2.46 -19.00 -9.86
CA LYS A 424 -2.68 -18.07 -10.98
C LYS A 424 -2.91 -16.63 -10.52
N VAL A 425 -3.62 -16.42 -9.41
CA VAL A 425 -3.88 -15.08 -8.86
C VAL A 425 -2.58 -14.44 -8.38
N ARG A 426 -1.75 -15.20 -7.65
CA ARG A 426 -0.48 -14.70 -7.12
C ARG A 426 0.50 -14.38 -8.25
N VAL A 427 0.60 -15.25 -9.25
CA VAL A 427 1.41 -15.03 -10.46
C VAL A 427 0.93 -13.79 -11.22
N SER A 428 -0.38 -13.63 -11.41
CA SER A 428 -0.99 -12.43 -12.01
C SER A 428 -0.68 -11.14 -11.25
N LEU A 429 -0.71 -11.15 -9.91
CA LEU A 429 -0.38 -9.98 -9.09
C LEU A 429 1.11 -9.60 -9.21
N ILE A 430 2.03 -10.56 -9.28
CA ILE A 430 3.46 -10.26 -9.50
C ILE A 430 3.67 -9.63 -10.87
N TYR A 431 3.04 -10.17 -11.91
CA TYR A 431 3.13 -9.57 -13.23
C TYR A 431 2.52 -8.19 -13.30
N LEU A 432 1.38 -8.00 -12.66
CA LEU A 432 0.78 -6.68 -12.56
C LEU A 432 1.77 -5.70 -11.93
N LYS A 433 2.44 -6.07 -10.83
CA LYS A 433 3.48 -5.23 -10.21
C LYS A 433 4.59 -4.87 -11.20
N ILE A 434 5.09 -5.83 -11.98
CA ILE A 434 6.17 -5.61 -12.94
C ILE A 434 5.71 -4.74 -14.12
N CYS A 435 4.51 -5.01 -14.66
CA CYS A 435 3.89 -4.20 -15.71
C CYS A 435 3.64 -2.77 -15.25
N THR A 436 3.20 -2.58 -14.01
CA THR A 436 3.00 -1.24 -13.47
C THR A 436 4.32 -0.52 -13.26
N ALA A 437 5.37 -1.19 -12.78
CA ALA A 437 6.69 -0.59 -12.65
C ALA A 437 7.27 -0.19 -14.03
N ALA A 438 7.10 -1.05 -15.04
CA ALA A 438 7.48 -0.77 -16.42
C ALA A 438 6.71 0.42 -17.00
N PHE A 439 5.39 0.46 -16.79
CA PHE A 439 4.51 1.57 -17.17
C PHE A 439 4.89 2.88 -16.47
N ALA A 440 5.11 2.84 -15.16
CA ALA A 440 5.53 3.97 -14.34
C ALA A 440 6.87 4.56 -14.82
N ASN A 441 7.85 3.69 -15.10
CA ASN A 441 9.12 4.10 -15.67
C ASN A 441 8.92 4.73 -17.05
N ALA A 442 8.09 4.15 -17.91
CA ALA A 442 7.81 4.71 -19.24
C ALA A 442 7.18 6.11 -19.12
N LEU A 443 6.15 6.24 -18.27
CA LEU A 443 5.48 7.51 -17.99
C LEU A 443 6.46 8.57 -17.47
N PHE A 444 7.38 8.16 -16.59
CA PHE A 444 8.43 9.01 -16.07
C PHE A 444 9.38 9.49 -17.19
N PHE A 445 9.87 8.58 -18.04
CA PHE A 445 10.75 8.97 -19.14
C PHE A 445 10.05 9.88 -20.15
N THR A 446 8.76 9.67 -20.41
CA THR A 446 7.93 10.59 -21.22
C THR A 446 7.91 12.01 -20.67
N SER A 447 7.85 12.16 -19.33
CA SER A 447 7.90 13.50 -18.69
C SER A 447 9.28 14.15 -18.72
N SER A 448 10.34 13.36 -18.91
CA SER A 448 11.72 13.84 -18.94
C SER A 448 12.21 14.16 -20.36
N ALA A 449 11.70 13.44 -21.35
CA ALA A 449 12.02 13.62 -22.77
C ALA A 449 11.12 14.69 -23.38
N LEU A 450 11.51 15.96 -23.22
CA LEU A 450 10.83 17.08 -23.86
C LEU A 450 11.06 17.05 -25.39
N PRO A 451 10.01 17.01 -26.22
CA PRO A 451 10.14 17.10 -27.68
C PRO A 451 10.87 18.39 -28.10
N SER A 452 11.58 18.35 -29.22
CA SER A 452 12.14 19.55 -29.85
C SER A 452 11.01 20.53 -30.22
N GLY A 453 10.71 21.50 -29.35
CA GLY A 453 9.63 22.49 -29.54
C GLY A 453 8.61 22.58 -28.40
N SER A 454 8.73 21.77 -27.35
CA SER A 454 7.91 21.92 -26.14
C SER A 454 8.17 23.27 -25.46
N ASP A 455 7.14 23.82 -24.81
CA ASP A 455 7.20 25.10 -24.11
C ASP A 455 8.42 25.14 -23.15
N PRO A 456 9.31 26.15 -23.26
CA PRO A 456 10.44 26.32 -22.33
C PRO A 456 10.02 26.41 -20.86
N ALA A 457 8.74 26.67 -20.56
CA ALA A 457 8.20 26.61 -19.21
C ALA A 457 8.21 25.19 -18.61
N CYS A 458 8.09 24.14 -19.44
CA CYS A 458 8.10 22.75 -18.97
C CYS A 458 9.53 22.20 -18.75
N ALA A 459 10.57 22.94 -19.17
CA ALA A 459 11.95 22.57 -18.95
C ALA A 459 12.44 23.07 -17.57
N PRO A 460 12.65 22.20 -16.58
CA PRO A 460 13.18 22.61 -15.28
C PRO A 460 14.59 23.19 -15.45
N LYS A 461 14.76 24.45 -15.04
CA LYS A 461 16.03 25.19 -15.16
C LYS A 461 17.09 24.71 -14.16
N GLU A 462 16.66 24.20 -13.01
CA GLU A 462 17.55 23.83 -11.90
C GLU A 462 17.67 22.31 -11.73
N PHE A 463 18.88 21.84 -11.37
CA PHE A 463 19.15 20.43 -11.09
C PHE A 463 18.32 19.90 -9.91
N LEU A 464 18.17 20.70 -8.84
CA LEU A 464 17.39 20.30 -7.66
C LEU A 464 15.91 20.10 -8.03
N ALA A 465 15.33 21.01 -8.82
CA ALA A 465 13.96 20.89 -9.31
C ALA A 465 13.76 19.65 -10.20
N ARG A 466 14.76 19.27 -11.00
CA ARG A 466 14.75 18.00 -11.75
C ARG A 466 14.74 16.81 -10.81
N LEU A 467 15.63 16.79 -9.83
CA LEU A 467 15.75 15.68 -8.89
C LEU A 467 14.48 15.52 -8.05
N THR A 468 13.91 16.61 -7.50
CA THR A 468 12.68 16.57 -6.71
C THR A 468 11.48 16.17 -7.55
N ARG A 469 11.35 16.68 -8.78
CA ARG A 469 10.32 16.23 -9.73
C ARG A 469 10.45 14.73 -10.00
N ASN A 470 11.67 14.25 -10.27
CA ASN A 470 11.91 12.85 -10.58
C ASN A 470 11.62 11.93 -9.39
N LEU A 471 12.05 12.30 -8.20
CA LEU A 471 11.77 11.58 -6.97
C LEU A 471 10.27 11.55 -6.67
N THR A 472 9.57 12.69 -6.85
CA THR A 472 8.14 12.81 -6.58
C THR A 472 7.32 11.96 -7.54
N VAL A 473 7.61 12.04 -8.85
CA VAL A 473 6.93 11.23 -9.87
C VAL A 473 7.22 9.74 -9.64
N GLY A 474 8.47 9.39 -9.31
CA GLY A 474 8.85 8.02 -8.97
C GLY A 474 8.08 7.48 -7.76
N LEU A 475 8.01 8.25 -6.67
CA LEU A 475 7.30 7.88 -5.44
C LEU A 475 5.81 7.71 -5.70
N ILE A 476 5.17 8.64 -6.40
CA ILE A 476 3.74 8.57 -6.70
C ILE A 476 3.43 7.40 -7.61
N SER A 477 4.26 7.15 -8.61
CA SER A 477 4.05 6.03 -9.53
C SER A 477 4.21 4.69 -8.81
N ALA A 478 5.18 4.57 -7.90
CA ALA A 478 5.34 3.39 -7.05
C ALA A 478 4.10 3.19 -6.15
N CYS A 479 3.66 4.24 -5.45
CA CYS A 479 2.46 4.20 -4.61
C CYS A 479 1.21 3.82 -5.40
N LEU A 480 0.99 4.41 -6.58
CA LEU A 480 -0.17 4.10 -7.43
C LEU A 480 -0.12 2.65 -7.91
N GLY A 481 1.06 2.14 -8.26
CA GLY A 481 1.21 0.75 -8.68
C GLY A 481 0.95 -0.25 -7.57
N ASP A 482 1.51 -0.01 -6.39
CA ASP A 482 1.24 -0.85 -5.23
C ASP A 482 -0.23 -0.77 -4.81
N CYS A 483 -0.86 0.41 -4.86
CA CYS A 483 -2.29 0.57 -4.64
C CYS A 483 -3.14 -0.27 -5.61
N ALA A 484 -2.80 -0.30 -6.90
CA ALA A 484 -3.54 -1.10 -7.89
C ALA A 484 -3.40 -2.61 -7.63
N VAL A 485 -2.19 -3.08 -7.40
CA VAL A 485 -1.89 -4.49 -7.03
C VAL A 485 -2.64 -4.86 -5.76
N PHE A 486 -2.63 -3.95 -4.79
CA PHE A 486 -3.29 -4.13 -3.51
C PHE A 486 -4.81 -4.21 -3.63
N THR A 487 -5.46 -3.27 -4.31
CA THR A 487 -6.91 -3.30 -4.52
C THR A 487 -7.34 -4.62 -5.17
N LEU A 488 -6.57 -5.10 -6.15
CA LEU A 488 -6.82 -6.40 -6.77
C LEU A 488 -6.57 -7.58 -5.83
N PHE A 489 -5.54 -7.51 -4.99
CA PHE A 489 -5.33 -8.50 -3.93
C PHE A 489 -6.53 -8.56 -2.98
N LEU A 490 -7.08 -7.40 -2.57
CA LEU A 490 -8.27 -7.34 -1.71
C LEU A 490 -9.49 -8.01 -2.32
N LEU A 491 -9.70 -7.83 -3.62
CA LEU A 491 -10.79 -8.52 -4.30
C LEU A 491 -10.65 -10.05 -4.20
N GLN A 492 -9.44 -10.57 -4.04
CA GLN A 492 -9.15 -12.00 -3.97
C GLN A 492 -8.98 -12.57 -2.56
N ILE A 493 -8.68 -11.76 -1.53
CA ILE A 493 -8.54 -12.27 -0.16
C ILE A 493 -9.82 -12.97 0.26
N ARG A 494 -9.71 -14.26 0.57
CA ARG A 494 -10.73 -15.08 1.21
C ARG A 494 -10.34 -15.24 2.67
N LYS A 495 -11.16 -14.72 3.58
CA LYS A 495 -11.00 -14.98 5.01
C LYS A 495 -11.90 -16.17 5.39
N PRO A 496 -11.45 -17.09 6.26
CA PRO A 496 -12.34 -18.08 6.85
C PRO A 496 -13.43 -17.34 7.63
N ILE A 497 -14.67 -17.78 7.51
CA ILE A 497 -15.82 -17.16 8.17
C ILE A 497 -16.32 -18.14 9.23
N VAL A 498 -16.34 -17.69 10.49
CA VAL A 498 -16.90 -18.44 11.61
C VAL A 498 -18.37 -18.06 11.76
N LYS A 499 -19.26 -19.04 11.83
CA LYS A 499 -20.68 -18.87 12.18
C LYS A 499 -21.12 -20.01 13.08
N HIS A 500 -22.12 -19.76 13.92
CA HIS A 500 -22.71 -20.80 14.77
C HIS A 500 -23.30 -21.94 13.94
N GLU A 501 -23.99 -21.62 12.84
CA GLU A 501 -24.53 -22.62 11.92
C GLU A 501 -24.42 -22.14 10.47
N TRP A 502 -24.05 -23.08 9.58
CA TRP A 502 -24.03 -22.85 8.14
C TRP A 502 -25.21 -23.55 7.49
N THR A 503 -26.17 -22.76 6.99
CA THR A 503 -27.22 -23.28 6.10
C THR A 503 -26.68 -23.40 4.67
N GLU A 504 -27.07 -24.45 3.93
CA GLU A 504 -26.67 -24.66 2.52
C GLU A 504 -26.90 -23.42 1.65
N ARG A 505 -28.03 -22.72 1.86
CA ARG A 505 -28.36 -21.48 1.14
C ARG A 505 -27.36 -20.37 1.40
N SER A 506 -26.93 -20.20 2.66
CA SER A 506 -25.96 -19.16 3.03
C SER A 506 -24.57 -19.45 2.49
N MET A 507 -24.19 -20.73 2.43
CA MET A 507 -22.94 -21.19 1.86
C MET A 507 -22.92 -21.00 0.33
N ALA A 508 -23.98 -21.41 -0.37
CA ALA A 508 -24.13 -21.20 -1.81
C ALA A 508 -24.08 -19.71 -2.20
N ARG A 509 -24.72 -18.84 -1.40
CA ARG A 509 -24.63 -17.39 -1.57
C ARG A 509 -23.20 -16.88 -1.41
N GLN A 510 -22.48 -17.35 -0.39
CA GLN A 510 -21.09 -16.95 -0.15
C GLN A 510 -20.16 -17.39 -1.28
N ILE A 511 -20.31 -18.61 -1.78
CA ILE A 511 -19.58 -19.12 -2.95
C ILE A 511 -19.88 -18.25 -4.19
N SER A 512 -21.14 -17.86 -4.40
CA SER A 512 -21.54 -16.98 -5.50
C SER A 512 -20.87 -15.61 -5.42
N VAL A 513 -20.78 -15.02 -4.21
CA VAL A 513 -20.04 -13.78 -3.97
C VAL A 513 -18.55 -13.94 -4.31
N TRP A 514 -17.92 -15.04 -3.92
CA TRP A 514 -16.52 -15.31 -4.27
C TRP A 514 -16.29 -15.49 -5.77
N ARG A 515 -17.23 -16.14 -6.48
CA ARG A 515 -17.19 -16.26 -7.95
C ARG A 515 -17.30 -14.88 -8.60
N CYS A 516 -18.23 -14.05 -8.13
CA CYS A 516 -18.41 -12.68 -8.60
C CYS A 516 -17.13 -11.83 -8.39
N ARG A 517 -16.53 -11.87 -7.19
CA ARG A 517 -15.24 -11.21 -6.89
C ARG A 517 -14.10 -11.72 -7.77
N THR A 518 -14.07 -13.03 -8.04
CA THR A 518 -13.09 -13.63 -8.97
C THR A 518 -13.27 -13.10 -10.38
N PHE A 519 -14.50 -13.01 -10.88
CA PHE A 519 -14.80 -12.43 -12.18
C PHE A 519 -14.30 -10.97 -12.28
N PHE A 520 -14.68 -10.12 -11.32
CA PHE A 520 -14.24 -8.72 -11.28
C PHE A 520 -12.73 -8.56 -11.24
N PHE A 521 -12.03 -9.39 -10.44
CA PHE A 521 -10.57 -9.39 -10.40
C PHE A 521 -9.96 -9.62 -11.79
N TRP A 522 -10.40 -10.66 -12.52
CA TRP A 522 -9.84 -10.96 -13.84
C TRP A 522 -10.14 -9.87 -14.86
N THR A 523 -11.35 -9.30 -14.82
CA THR A 523 -11.73 -8.18 -15.71
C THR A 523 -10.85 -6.96 -15.46
N ILE A 524 -10.71 -6.52 -14.21
CA ILE A 524 -9.91 -5.34 -13.85
C ILE A 524 -8.42 -5.61 -14.13
N TRP A 525 -7.90 -6.79 -13.75
CA TRP A 525 -6.52 -7.17 -14.00
C TRP A 525 -6.18 -7.18 -15.49
N LEU A 526 -7.05 -7.78 -16.32
CA LEU A 526 -6.83 -7.86 -17.77
C LEU A 526 -6.86 -6.47 -18.40
N LEU A 527 -7.87 -5.66 -18.06
CA LEU A 527 -8.00 -4.30 -18.59
C LEU A 527 -6.78 -3.45 -18.21
N TYR A 528 -6.40 -3.44 -16.93
CA TYR A 528 -5.29 -2.63 -16.43
C TYR A 528 -3.95 -3.10 -17.01
N SER A 529 -3.70 -4.42 -17.04
CA SER A 529 -2.46 -4.97 -17.61
C SER A 529 -2.35 -4.67 -19.09
N SER A 530 -3.46 -4.75 -19.84
CA SER A 530 -3.49 -4.43 -21.26
C SER A 530 -3.19 -2.95 -21.52
N MET A 531 -3.75 -2.05 -20.68
CA MET A 531 -3.45 -0.62 -20.75
C MET A 531 -1.98 -0.31 -20.44
N CYS A 532 -1.41 -0.94 -19.41
CA CYS A 532 0.01 -0.79 -19.08
C CYS A 532 0.91 -1.25 -20.22
N LEU A 533 0.65 -2.44 -20.76
CA LEU A 533 1.39 -2.96 -21.90
C LEU A 533 1.25 -2.04 -23.12
N LEU A 534 0.02 -1.66 -23.47
CA LEU A 534 -0.24 -0.79 -24.62
C LEU A 534 0.55 0.51 -24.50
N PHE A 535 0.52 1.15 -23.34
CA PHE A 535 1.28 2.38 -23.11
C PHE A 535 2.80 2.15 -23.20
N VAL A 536 3.34 1.07 -22.63
CA VAL A 536 4.77 0.73 -22.76
C VAL A 536 5.15 0.52 -24.22
N MET A 537 4.32 -0.16 -25.01
CA MET A 537 4.58 -0.35 -26.43
C MET A 537 4.51 0.96 -27.21
N THR A 538 3.51 1.78 -26.94
CA THR A 538 3.38 3.10 -27.57
C THR A 538 4.54 4.01 -27.19
N PHE A 539 5.01 3.98 -25.94
CA PHE A 539 6.22 4.66 -25.50
C PHE A 539 7.43 4.22 -26.33
N LEU A 540 7.70 2.91 -26.40
CA LEU A 540 8.82 2.35 -27.15
C LEU A 540 8.77 2.67 -28.65
N ALA A 541 7.58 2.81 -29.22
CA ALA A 541 7.38 3.21 -30.62
C ALA A 541 7.59 4.71 -30.88
N ASN A 542 7.45 5.55 -29.86
CA ASN A 542 7.46 7.02 -30.02
C ASN A 542 8.73 7.71 -29.50
N VAL A 543 9.53 7.05 -28.67
CA VAL A 543 10.74 7.62 -28.08
C VAL A 543 12.01 7.26 -28.85
N ARG A 544 13.07 8.03 -28.59
CA ARG A 544 14.40 7.74 -29.15
C ARG A 544 14.98 6.49 -28.49
N LEU A 545 15.88 5.82 -29.20
CA LEU A 545 16.49 4.56 -28.74
C LEU A 545 17.26 4.75 -27.42
N GLU A 546 17.85 5.94 -27.19
CA GLU A 546 18.56 6.27 -25.95
C GLU A 546 17.62 6.29 -24.73
N ASP A 547 16.43 6.87 -24.88
CA ASP A 547 15.41 6.94 -23.83
C ASP A 547 14.81 5.55 -23.57
N ALA A 548 14.58 4.76 -24.64
CA ALA A 548 14.13 3.38 -24.52
C ALA A 548 15.15 2.49 -23.78
N ASN A 549 16.45 2.68 -24.04
CA ASN A 549 17.51 1.97 -23.31
C ASN A 549 17.59 2.39 -21.84
N SER A 550 17.43 3.70 -21.57
CA SER A 550 17.37 4.23 -20.20
C SER A 550 16.18 3.68 -19.43
N TRP A 551 15.02 3.56 -20.10
CA TRP A 551 13.84 2.89 -19.58
C TRP A 551 14.08 1.42 -19.24
N LEU A 552 14.73 0.67 -20.14
CA LEU A 552 15.06 -0.74 -19.91
C LEU A 552 15.99 -0.90 -18.71
N GLN A 553 17.03 -0.05 -18.61
CA GLN A 553 17.95 -0.05 -17.46
C GLN A 553 17.22 0.26 -16.16
N SER A 554 16.39 1.30 -16.14
CA SER A 554 15.60 1.68 -14.96
C SER A 554 14.67 0.54 -14.53
N THR A 555 13.96 -0.07 -15.48
CA THR A 555 13.06 -1.21 -15.22
C THR A 555 13.82 -2.43 -14.73
N GLY A 556 15.01 -2.70 -15.27
CA GLY A 556 15.91 -3.76 -14.79
C GLY A 556 16.39 -3.52 -13.36
N VAL A 557 16.73 -2.27 -13.01
CA VAL A 557 17.12 -1.89 -11.64
C VAL A 557 15.94 -2.03 -10.68
N SER A 558 14.74 -1.58 -11.05
CA SER A 558 13.52 -1.77 -10.25
C SER A 558 13.25 -3.25 -10.01
N LEU A 559 13.38 -4.09 -11.04
CA LEU A 559 13.19 -5.53 -10.92
C LEU A 559 14.26 -6.16 -10.00
N LEU A 560 15.52 -5.76 -10.11
CA LEU A 560 16.61 -6.22 -9.23
C LEU A 560 16.36 -5.79 -7.77
N GLN A 561 15.86 -4.57 -7.56
CA GLN A 561 15.48 -4.08 -6.25
C GLN A 561 14.39 -4.95 -5.63
N ASP A 562 13.31 -5.23 -6.37
CA ASP A 562 12.19 -6.07 -5.90
C ASP A 562 12.58 -7.55 -5.70
N LEU A 563 13.48 -8.08 -6.54
CA LEU A 563 13.91 -9.47 -6.50
C LEU A 563 14.92 -9.76 -5.40
N ALA A 564 15.95 -8.94 -5.29
CA ALA A 564 17.13 -9.26 -4.49
C ALA A 564 17.30 -8.30 -3.32
N ILE A 565 17.26 -7.00 -3.57
CA ILE A 565 17.62 -6.00 -2.56
C ILE A 565 16.56 -5.95 -1.46
N LEU A 566 15.28 -5.82 -1.82
CA LEU A 566 14.18 -5.69 -0.85
C LEU A 566 14.02 -6.94 0.04
N PRO A 567 14.03 -8.18 -0.48
CA PRO A 567 13.95 -9.36 0.40
C PRO A 567 15.19 -9.50 1.28
N PHE A 568 16.36 -9.09 0.80
CA PHE A 568 17.60 -9.11 1.57
C PHE A 568 17.58 -8.08 2.70
N THR A 569 17.18 -6.85 2.42
CA THR A 569 17.07 -5.78 3.44
C THR A 569 16.00 -6.14 4.47
N THR A 570 14.86 -6.69 4.07
CA THR A 570 13.82 -7.18 4.99
C THR A 570 14.33 -8.34 5.85
N ALA A 571 15.04 -9.31 5.28
CA ALA A 571 15.64 -10.39 6.06
C ALA A 571 16.73 -9.92 7.01
N LEU A 572 17.54 -8.94 6.59
CA LEU A 572 18.56 -8.29 7.41
C LEU A 572 17.93 -7.56 8.60
N ALA A 573 16.90 -6.74 8.35
CA ALA A 573 16.18 -6.01 9.38
C ALA A 573 15.50 -6.96 10.37
N MET A 574 14.70 -7.91 9.88
CA MET A 574 13.98 -8.88 10.72
C MET A 574 14.95 -9.81 11.48
N GLY A 575 16.02 -10.27 10.85
CA GLY A 575 17.04 -11.10 11.48
C GLY A 575 17.82 -10.35 12.57
N THR A 576 18.07 -9.05 12.36
CA THR A 576 18.69 -8.17 13.37
C THR A 576 17.75 -7.94 14.55
N MET A 577 16.50 -7.55 14.30
CA MET A 577 15.52 -7.35 15.36
C MET A 577 15.25 -8.63 16.16
N ALA A 578 15.11 -9.78 15.50
CA ALA A 578 14.96 -11.07 16.18
C ALA A 578 16.20 -11.43 17.01
N SER A 579 17.40 -11.06 16.55
CA SER A 579 18.63 -11.31 17.29
C SER A 579 18.75 -10.45 18.54
N LEU A 580 18.41 -9.17 18.45
CA LEU A 580 18.34 -8.27 19.61
C LEU A 580 17.26 -8.73 20.61
N ALA A 581 16.09 -9.15 20.12
CA ALA A 581 15.03 -9.69 20.96
C ALA A 581 15.46 -10.94 21.74
N LEU A 582 16.19 -11.84 21.09
CA LEU A 582 16.69 -13.08 21.67
C LEU A 582 17.90 -12.91 22.61
N CYS A 583 18.50 -11.71 22.68
CA CYS A 583 19.45 -11.38 23.75
C CYS A 583 18.74 -11.36 25.12
N SER A 584 17.42 -11.18 25.17
CA SER A 584 16.63 -11.30 26.39
C SER A 584 16.24 -12.75 26.65
N GLN A 585 16.82 -13.35 27.70
CA GLN A 585 16.49 -14.72 28.11
C GLN A 585 15.00 -14.89 28.43
N ARG A 586 14.32 -13.85 28.91
CA ARG A 586 12.87 -13.88 29.16
C ARG A 586 12.08 -14.10 27.88
N VAL A 587 12.42 -13.37 26.81
CA VAL A 587 11.77 -13.52 25.49
C VAL A 587 12.08 -14.90 24.93
N LYS A 588 13.35 -15.32 24.99
CA LYS A 588 13.76 -16.66 24.53
C LYS A 588 12.96 -17.77 25.22
N ASN A 589 12.93 -17.79 26.56
CA ASN A 589 12.19 -18.79 27.33
C ASN A 589 10.69 -18.77 27.01
N LYS A 590 10.08 -17.58 26.87
CA LYS A 590 8.66 -17.45 26.53
C LYS A 590 8.35 -18.01 25.14
N ILE A 591 9.22 -17.74 24.17
CA ILE A 591 9.11 -18.31 22.81
C ILE A 591 9.30 -19.83 22.84
N GLU A 592 10.27 -20.34 23.61
CA GLU A 592 10.45 -21.78 23.81
C GLU A 592 9.20 -22.43 24.41
N CYS A 593 8.66 -21.93 25.51
CA CYS A 593 7.45 -22.47 26.14
C CYS A 593 6.21 -22.40 25.24
N ARG A 594 6.15 -21.40 24.34
CA ARG A 594 5.02 -21.19 23.43
C ARG A 594 5.04 -22.14 22.24
N TRP A 595 6.22 -22.45 21.70
CA TRP A 595 6.34 -23.19 20.44
C TRP A 595 6.89 -24.60 20.60
N LEU A 596 7.62 -24.87 21.67
CA LEU A 596 8.22 -26.17 21.92
C LEU A 596 7.51 -26.80 23.12
N GLU A 597 7.07 -28.03 22.92
CA GLU A 597 6.60 -28.86 24.01
C GLU A 597 7.82 -29.27 24.83
N GLY A 598 7.92 -28.69 26.02
CA GLY A 598 8.96 -29.05 26.97
C GLY A 598 8.43 -30.16 27.87
N LYS A 599 9.25 -31.19 28.11
CA LYS A 599 9.08 -32.17 29.21
C LYS A 599 9.16 -31.56 30.62
N ASN A 600 8.97 -30.26 30.74
CA ASN A 600 9.04 -29.53 31.99
C ASN A 600 7.62 -29.29 32.54
N GLU A 601 6.75 -30.29 32.51
CA GLU A 601 6.13 -30.61 33.78
C GLU A 601 7.23 -31.30 34.59
N PRO A 602 7.96 -30.58 35.47
CA PRO A 602 8.45 -31.30 36.63
C PRO A 602 7.21 -31.99 37.20
N LEU A 603 7.33 -33.27 37.55
CA LEU A 603 6.47 -33.90 38.53
C LEU A 603 6.45 -33.03 39.81
N GLN A 604 5.72 -31.92 39.77
CA GLN A 604 5.33 -31.10 40.90
C GLN A 604 4.00 -31.65 41.46
N GLU A 605 3.77 -32.95 41.23
CA GLU A 605 2.70 -33.78 41.77
C GLU A 605 3.25 -34.85 42.74
N PHE A 606 4.56 -34.82 43.08
CA PHE A 606 5.13 -35.76 44.06
C PHE A 606 5.79 -35.14 45.29
N LEU A 607 5.62 -33.83 45.51
CA LEU A 607 5.99 -33.21 46.78
C LEU A 607 4.81 -32.40 47.34
N GLN A 608 4.13 -33.05 48.29
CA GLN A 608 3.24 -32.52 49.34
C GLN A 608 1.74 -32.39 49.01
N GLU A 609 1.05 -33.53 48.85
CA GLU A 609 -0.13 -33.74 49.70
C GLU A 609 0.35 -34.30 51.06
N PRO A 610 0.12 -33.60 52.19
CA PRO A 610 0.30 -34.21 53.49
C PRO A 610 -0.76 -35.32 53.64
N MET A 611 -0.30 -36.52 54.01
CA MET A 611 -1.17 -37.62 54.40
C MET A 611 -2.25 -37.14 55.38
N PRO A 612 -3.51 -37.60 55.26
CA PRO A 612 -4.52 -37.32 56.27
C PRO A 612 -4.11 -37.97 57.60
N GLU A 613 -4.03 -37.16 58.65
CA GLU A 613 -4.05 -37.63 60.04
C GLU A 613 -5.39 -38.35 60.31
N PRO A 614 -5.38 -39.48 61.03
CA PRO A 614 -6.60 -40.20 61.38
C PRO A 614 -7.31 -39.52 62.57
N ASP A 615 -8.61 -39.36 62.39
CA ASP A 615 -9.70 -39.32 63.39
C ASP A 615 -9.66 -38.27 64.52
N GLU A 616 -10.65 -37.38 64.51
CA GLU A 616 -11.43 -37.16 65.73
C GLU A 616 -12.92 -36.94 65.45
N VAL A 617 -13.71 -37.86 66.00
CA VAL A 617 -15.16 -37.95 65.98
C VAL A 617 -15.76 -36.78 66.74
N SER A 618 -16.66 -36.00 66.12
CA SER A 618 -17.66 -35.26 66.89
C SER A 618 -19.03 -35.30 66.23
N VAL A 619 -19.94 -35.95 66.94
CA VAL A 619 -21.34 -36.17 66.64
C VAL A 619 -22.10 -34.84 66.75
N LYS A 620 -22.88 -34.47 65.73
CA LYS A 620 -24.05 -33.61 65.92
C LYS A 620 -25.26 -34.07 65.11
N VAL A 621 -26.19 -34.63 65.88
CA VAL A 621 -27.56 -35.01 65.58
C VAL A 621 -28.41 -33.76 65.33
N HIS A 622 -29.22 -33.73 64.27
CA HIS A 622 -30.56 -33.06 64.13
C HIS A 622 -31.21 -33.60 62.85
N SER A 623 -32.03 -34.65 62.90
CA SER A 623 -33.48 -34.70 63.20
C SER A 623 -34.41 -34.13 62.10
N ALA A 624 -35.07 -35.09 61.42
CA ALA A 624 -36.47 -35.12 60.98
C ALA A 624 -37.04 -34.04 60.02
N GLY A 625 -37.50 -34.50 58.85
CA GLY A 625 -38.92 -34.42 58.46
C GLY A 625 -39.16 -34.59 56.95
N PRO A 626 -40.37 -34.98 56.48
CA PRO A 626 -40.49 -36.26 55.77
C PRO A 626 -41.16 -36.23 54.37
N LYS A 627 -40.90 -37.33 53.64
CA LYS A 627 -41.79 -38.12 52.74
C LYS A 627 -42.53 -37.39 51.59
N LYS A 628 -42.28 -37.86 50.36
CA LYS A 628 -43.27 -38.66 49.61
C LYS A 628 -42.63 -39.53 48.53
N SER A 629 -43.09 -40.78 48.54
CA SER A 629 -42.78 -41.94 47.70
C SER A 629 -43.63 -41.98 46.42
N VAL A 630 -43.49 -43.09 45.67
CA VAL A 630 -44.36 -43.65 44.59
C VAL A 630 -43.81 -43.32 43.18
N ASN A 631 -43.48 -44.21 42.23
CA ASN A 631 -43.48 -45.68 42.02
C ASN A 631 -42.44 -45.96 40.89
N GLN A 632 -41.67 -47.07 40.86
CA GLN A 632 -41.98 -48.34 40.16
C GLN A 632 -42.56 -48.16 38.74
N ALA A 633 -42.15 -48.85 37.67
CA ALA A 633 -41.34 -50.05 37.47
C ALA A 633 -41.02 -50.20 35.96
N GLU A 634 -40.12 -51.13 35.62
CA GLU A 634 -40.07 -51.96 34.39
C GLU A 634 -40.00 -51.23 33.02
N GLU A 635 -39.29 -51.70 31.99
CA GLU A 635 -39.04 -53.06 31.53
C GLU A 635 -37.91 -53.01 30.49
N ALA A 636 -37.10 -54.06 30.44
CA ALA A 636 -36.14 -54.31 29.38
C ALA A 636 -36.77 -55.24 28.33
N THR A 637 -36.57 -54.99 27.03
CA THR A 637 -36.08 -55.98 26.04
C THR A 637 -35.90 -55.38 24.63
N PRO A 638 -35.04 -56.01 23.79
CA PRO A 638 -34.64 -55.52 22.47
C PRO A 638 -35.47 -56.15 21.34
N GLY A 639 -35.68 -55.41 20.25
CA GLY A 639 -36.35 -55.90 19.05
C GLY A 639 -35.55 -55.61 17.78
N GLN A 640 -34.97 -56.66 17.20
CA GLN A 640 -34.57 -56.71 15.80
C GLN A 640 -35.78 -56.46 14.89
N LEU A 641 -35.62 -55.69 13.81
CA LEU A 641 -36.40 -55.92 12.59
C LEU A 641 -35.57 -55.63 11.33
N HIS A 642 -35.64 -56.60 10.43
CA HIS A 642 -35.08 -56.61 9.08
C HIS A 642 -35.80 -55.65 8.13
N ALA A 643 -35.00 -55.14 7.18
CA ALA A 643 -35.31 -54.88 5.76
C ALA A 643 -36.34 -53.79 5.40
N VAL A 644 -35.97 -52.94 4.43
CA VAL A 644 -36.48 -52.94 3.05
C VAL A 644 -36.01 -51.64 2.36
N LEU A 645 -35.23 -51.82 1.28
CA LEU A 645 -34.96 -50.80 0.26
C LEU A 645 -36.27 -50.41 -0.45
N PRO A 646 -36.38 -49.16 -0.90
CA PRO A 646 -36.91 -48.94 -2.24
C PRO A 646 -35.96 -48.09 -3.07
N GLY A 647 -35.62 -48.62 -4.24
CA GLY A 647 -34.96 -47.89 -5.30
C GLY A 647 -35.85 -46.78 -5.86
N VAL A 648 -35.22 -45.72 -6.33
CA VAL A 648 -35.80 -44.65 -7.16
C VAL A 648 -34.69 -44.23 -8.16
N PRO A 649 -35.04 -43.91 -9.41
CA PRO A 649 -34.33 -44.41 -10.57
C PRO A 649 -33.32 -43.42 -11.16
N ASP A 650 -32.47 -44.00 -12.01
CA ASP A 650 -31.68 -43.31 -13.02
C ASP A 650 -32.54 -42.32 -13.81
N SER A 651 -32.15 -41.04 -13.76
CA SER A 651 -32.50 -40.09 -14.82
C SER A 651 -31.23 -39.39 -15.24
N GLU A 652 -30.72 -39.86 -16.38
CA GLU A 652 -29.81 -39.13 -17.26
C GLU A 652 -30.36 -37.72 -17.50
N VAL A 653 -29.65 -36.70 -17.04
CA VAL A 653 -29.76 -35.35 -17.58
C VAL A 653 -28.37 -34.93 -18.02
N GLY A 654 -28.12 -35.14 -19.31
CA GLY A 654 -26.92 -34.67 -19.99
C GLY A 654 -26.81 -33.15 -19.89
N LEU A 655 -25.78 -32.67 -19.19
CA LEU A 655 -25.40 -31.26 -19.23
C LEU A 655 -24.43 -31.04 -20.38
N ARG A 656 -24.95 -30.44 -21.46
CA ARG A 656 -24.20 -29.91 -22.58
C ARG A 656 -23.17 -28.89 -22.11
N LEU A 657 -21.93 -29.13 -22.54
CA LEU A 657 -20.89 -28.13 -22.71
C LEU A 657 -21.41 -26.97 -23.56
N LEU A 658 -21.36 -25.74 -23.03
CA LEU A 658 -21.22 -24.54 -23.83
C LEU A 658 -20.12 -23.70 -23.20
N GLY A 659 -19.03 -23.57 -23.94
CA GLY A 659 -18.01 -22.57 -23.70
C GLY A 659 -18.39 -21.24 -24.35
N SER A 660 -17.97 -20.17 -23.70
CA SER A 660 -17.28 -19.02 -24.30
C SER A 660 -16.56 -18.29 -23.17
#